data_AF-A0A1V4AUG7-F1
#
_entry.id   AF-A0A1V4AUG7-F1
#
_cell.length_a   1.000
_cell.length_b   1.000
_cell.length_c   1.000
_cell.angle_alpha   90.00
_cell.angle_beta   90.00
_cell.angle_gamma   90.00
#
_symmetry.space_group_name_H-M   'P 1'
#
loop_
_entity.id
_entity.type
_entity.pdbx_description
1 polymer ?
#
loop_
_entity_poly.entity_id
_entity_poly.type
_entity_poly.pdbx_seq_one_letter_code
_entity_poly.pdbx_strand_id
1 'polypeptide(L)'
;MNTVYKKFRFLMILHVFLVPLAGCTTTSQIGTDNWRDYFEPGHTKEEIARNFNLHRGKWWNYYIRGRWFADGGHYDEAVQDFQKSIHLRSRDQRSARSYGMHFWEYFAHRELGIVYYHQGEYEDAKKELEISLSTADSARAKYYLNKANEALIKMTKGDTKPPEFMVASHSDGQIVNTPLVKLQGMVTDDSYVNDISIQGRRLFIELAEKDLPFDETISLHRGENVISLEATDLSGKSARHDLKLMLDLSPPVLYLDDIQIQKRDGRHIATVTGTITDDNGIQRLSLNNTEIPITQDKVVHFKQDIALTDGHTFSIKVVDVAGNETTGKEQLDIKASLLPGGTRDKQIRYTHQAKGTPVLVAQGNMGRAEVKRMLASHEAGAQSAFTNPSRGNAENSGKEAKGASVSPIASKDTIPPVVFSDLKAAIVHDSTVFFGIHAHDDGGIARLFVNQQPLEIRPAKHVFFNHLVTLSEGENTVLVKAVDREGNETQLAPVKITKKSFYLLETDARYTVALLPFRTFAEEGVRSETLYSLLLRAFDEDPKRFNFVERDRAKLEEILREQKIANTELTSPDTAIRVGKIRAAEGMLFGAVEEDSNGINVTLRLVDTETTQVLVNTDIYGEDKSAENLAWLMHGLSLKMKRQYPMVQGSIIRVSGNGFHVNAGATSGVLVGMKLLTFREVKEGDVVLKEPLDAVARIVQVQPDTSFARISTKGTGKIKKQDLAITK
;
A
#
# COMPACT_ATOMS: atom_id res chain seq x y z
N MET A 1 -34.72 77.72 13.99
CA MET A 1 -35.32 76.79 14.99
C MET A 1 -36.50 76.15 14.29
N ASN A 2 -36.27 74.98 13.69
CA ASN A 2 -36.72 74.71 12.32
C ASN A 2 -38.02 73.87 12.21
N THR A 3 -39.14 74.57 12.02
CA THR A 3 -40.11 74.47 10.90
C THR A 3 -40.29 73.10 10.22
N VAL A 4 -41.45 72.43 10.24
CA VAL A 4 -42.73 72.72 9.53
C VAL A 4 -42.57 73.03 8.02
N TYR A 5 -43.39 72.33 7.20
CA TYR A 5 -43.95 72.67 5.87
C TYR A 5 -43.37 72.05 4.58
N LYS A 6 -44.35 71.61 3.74
CA LYS A 6 -44.42 71.44 2.26
C LYS A 6 -43.95 70.09 1.67
N LYS A 7 -44.87 69.31 1.06
CA LYS A 7 -45.61 69.46 -0.22
C LYS A 7 -44.75 69.19 -1.46
N PHE A 8 -45.36 68.40 -2.35
CA PHE A 8 -45.31 68.48 -3.82
C PHE A 8 -44.10 67.89 -4.56
N ARG A 9 -44.44 66.97 -5.48
CA ARG A 9 -44.01 66.87 -6.89
C ARG A 9 -42.58 67.32 -7.24
N PHE A 10 -41.79 66.37 -7.76
CA PHE A 10 -40.98 66.47 -9.00
C PHE A 10 -40.34 65.08 -9.21
N LEU A 11 -40.93 64.14 -9.96
CA LEU A 11 -40.82 63.95 -11.42
C LEU A 11 -39.61 64.63 -12.10
N MET A 12 -38.82 63.82 -12.81
CA MET A 12 -37.79 64.17 -13.81
C MET A 12 -36.52 64.83 -13.29
N ILE A 13 -35.38 64.17 -13.38
CA ILE A 13 -34.38 64.21 -14.48
C ILE A 13 -33.40 63.05 -14.14
N LEU A 14 -32.88 62.15 -14.98
CA LEU A 14 -32.70 62.08 -16.43
C LEU A 14 -32.49 60.61 -16.79
N HIS A 15 -32.96 60.21 -17.97
CA HIS A 15 -32.55 58.98 -18.64
C HIS A 15 -31.03 58.87 -18.75
N VAL A 16 -30.48 57.66 -18.63
CA VAL A 16 -29.64 56.99 -19.65
C VAL A 16 -29.08 55.67 -19.07
N PHE A 17 -29.22 54.61 -19.87
CA PHE A 17 -28.80 53.20 -19.68
C PHE A 17 -29.82 52.20 -19.12
N LEU A 18 -30.87 52.00 -19.93
CA LEU A 18 -31.56 50.73 -20.08
C LEU A 18 -30.77 49.90 -21.11
N VAL A 19 -29.94 48.97 -20.65
CA VAL A 19 -29.46 47.84 -21.45
C VAL A 19 -29.75 46.58 -20.64
N PRO A 20 -30.63 45.68 -21.10
CA PRO A 20 -30.67 44.35 -20.53
C PRO A 20 -29.43 43.61 -21.05
N LEU A 21 -28.37 43.55 -20.25
CA LEU A 21 -27.37 42.50 -20.42
C LEU A 21 -28.05 41.20 -19.97
N ALA A 22 -28.78 40.59 -20.90
CA ALA A 22 -28.96 39.15 -20.96
C ALA A 22 -27.56 38.54 -21.15
N GLY A 23 -26.80 38.50 -20.06
CA GLY A 23 -25.59 37.71 -19.96
C GLY A 23 -26.03 36.27 -19.78
N CYS A 24 -26.03 35.53 -20.89
CA CYS A 24 -25.96 34.08 -20.90
C CYS A 24 -24.86 33.65 -19.91
N THR A 25 -25.22 33.18 -18.71
CA THR A 25 -24.35 32.28 -17.96
C THR A 25 -24.72 30.86 -18.37
N THR A 26 -24.41 30.54 -19.63
CA THR A 26 -24.09 29.17 -20.00
C THR A 26 -23.00 28.72 -19.05
N THR A 27 -23.38 27.95 -18.04
CA THR A 27 -22.51 27.14 -17.22
C THR A 27 -21.62 26.33 -18.16
N SER A 28 -20.37 26.76 -18.34
CA SER A 28 -19.38 25.93 -19.02
C SER A 28 -19.08 24.76 -18.10
N GLN A 29 -19.66 23.60 -18.40
CA GLN A 29 -19.16 22.33 -17.92
C GLN A 29 -17.73 22.21 -18.45
N ILE A 30 -16.72 22.38 -17.60
CA ILE A 30 -15.35 22.02 -17.95
C ILE A 30 -15.19 20.55 -17.57
N GLY A 31 -15.78 19.69 -18.39
CA GLY A 31 -15.37 18.30 -18.53
C GLY A 31 -14.35 18.22 -19.67
N THR A 32 -13.54 17.17 -19.71
CA THR A 32 -12.85 16.80 -20.95
C THR A 32 -13.91 16.41 -21.96
N ASP A 33 -14.15 17.25 -22.96
CA ASP A 33 -15.11 16.98 -24.01
C ASP A 33 -14.68 15.71 -24.77
N ASN A 34 -15.57 14.72 -24.86
CA ASN A 34 -15.33 13.52 -25.65
C ASN A 34 -15.59 13.87 -27.12
N TRP A 35 -14.61 13.64 -28.00
CA TRP A 35 -14.72 14.00 -29.42
C TRP A 35 -15.89 13.29 -30.12
N ARG A 36 -16.31 12.14 -29.58
CA ARG A 36 -17.47 11.35 -30.04
C ARG A 36 -18.81 12.06 -29.80
N ASP A 37 -18.84 13.09 -28.96
CA ASP A 37 -20.05 13.89 -28.71
C ASP A 37 -20.22 15.03 -29.73
N TYR A 38 -19.19 15.32 -30.53
CA TYR A 38 -19.18 16.45 -31.49
C TYR A 38 -19.33 16.01 -32.95
N PHE A 39 -19.14 14.73 -33.24
CA PHE A 39 -19.16 14.19 -34.60
C PHE A 39 -19.92 12.85 -34.63
N GLU A 40 -20.87 12.70 -35.55
CA GLU A 40 -21.59 11.43 -35.74
C GLU A 40 -20.72 10.40 -36.48
N PRO A 41 -20.73 9.12 -36.04
CA PRO A 41 -20.09 8.03 -36.76
C PRO A 41 -20.52 7.91 -38.21
N GLY A 42 -19.60 8.20 -39.13
CA GLY A 42 -19.67 7.67 -40.48
C GLY A 42 -19.08 6.26 -40.49
N HIS A 43 -19.75 5.31 -41.14
CA HIS A 43 -19.26 3.94 -41.31
C HIS A 43 -18.59 3.73 -42.68
N THR A 44 -18.83 4.62 -43.64
CA THR A 44 -18.14 4.60 -44.94
C THR A 44 -17.21 5.80 -45.12
N LYS A 45 -16.20 5.64 -45.99
CA LYS A 45 -15.28 6.71 -46.39
C LYS A 45 -16.02 7.99 -46.83
N GLU A 46 -17.11 7.85 -47.56
CA GLU A 46 -17.93 8.96 -48.07
C GLU A 46 -18.69 9.66 -46.95
N GLU A 47 -19.18 8.92 -45.94
CA GLU A 47 -19.86 9.48 -44.78
C GLU A 47 -18.88 10.25 -43.89
N ILE A 48 -17.70 9.67 -43.61
CA ILE A 48 -16.65 10.32 -42.84
C ILE A 48 -16.18 11.61 -43.56
N ALA A 49 -15.94 11.55 -44.86
CA ALA A 49 -15.54 12.72 -45.64
C ALA A 49 -16.63 13.81 -45.68
N ARG A 50 -17.91 13.43 -45.77
CA ARG A 50 -19.04 14.36 -45.79
C ARG A 50 -19.27 15.03 -44.43
N ASN A 51 -19.08 14.30 -43.34
CA ASN A 51 -19.32 14.78 -41.98
C ASN A 51 -18.20 15.70 -41.46
N PHE A 52 -17.04 15.74 -42.14
CA PHE A 52 -15.91 16.59 -41.79
C PHE A 52 -15.65 17.67 -42.85
N ASN A 53 -16.11 18.91 -42.60
CA ASN A 53 -15.71 20.05 -43.42
C ASN A 53 -14.34 20.59 -43.00
N LEU A 54 -13.30 20.29 -43.79
CA LEU A 54 -11.91 20.64 -43.49
C LEU A 54 -11.41 21.96 -44.11
N HIS A 55 -12.27 22.79 -44.70
CA HIS A 55 -11.83 24.11 -45.17
C HIS A 55 -11.29 24.95 -43.98
N ARG A 56 -9.95 25.12 -43.93
CA ARG A 56 -9.18 25.71 -42.79
C ARG A 56 -9.22 24.88 -41.49
N GLY A 57 -9.29 23.56 -41.59
CA GLY A 57 -9.27 22.63 -40.44
C GLY A 57 -8.07 22.86 -39.51
N LYS A 58 -8.30 22.73 -38.20
CA LYS A 58 -7.27 22.77 -37.16
C LYS A 58 -6.74 21.35 -36.89
N TRP A 59 -5.64 21.22 -36.16
CA TRP A 59 -5.00 19.93 -35.84
C TRP A 59 -6.02 18.88 -35.36
N TRP A 60 -6.93 19.26 -34.45
CA TRP A 60 -7.91 18.36 -33.86
C TRP A 60 -8.97 17.87 -34.86
N ASN A 61 -9.27 18.63 -35.93
CA ASN A 61 -10.19 18.17 -36.98
C ASN A 61 -9.58 17.00 -37.77
N TYR A 62 -8.31 17.13 -38.14
CA TYR A 62 -7.57 16.06 -38.83
C TYR A 62 -7.37 14.86 -37.90
N TYR A 63 -6.97 15.08 -36.65
CA TYR A 63 -6.81 14.01 -35.66
C TYR A 63 -8.08 13.17 -35.49
N ILE A 64 -9.23 13.82 -35.25
CA ILE A 64 -10.49 13.09 -35.03
C ILE A 64 -10.89 12.35 -36.31
N ARG A 65 -10.80 12.98 -37.48
CA ARG A 65 -11.13 12.31 -38.75
C ARG A 65 -10.22 11.11 -39.02
N GLY A 66 -8.92 11.23 -38.73
CA GLY A 66 -7.98 10.12 -38.79
C GLY A 66 -8.37 8.97 -37.87
N ARG A 67 -8.87 9.25 -36.66
CA ARG A 67 -9.42 8.22 -35.76
C ARG A 67 -10.61 7.50 -36.37
N TRP A 68 -11.55 8.22 -36.98
CA TRP A 68 -12.69 7.60 -37.67
C TRP A 68 -12.25 6.70 -38.82
N PHE A 69 -11.31 7.16 -39.64
CA PHE A 69 -10.77 6.36 -40.72
C PHE A 69 -10.06 5.11 -40.19
N ALA A 70 -9.25 5.24 -39.13
CA ALA A 70 -8.59 4.09 -38.49
C ALA A 70 -9.61 3.09 -37.91
N ASP A 71 -10.62 3.56 -37.18
CA ASP A 71 -11.71 2.74 -36.62
C ASP A 71 -12.52 2.04 -37.74
N GLY A 72 -12.63 2.67 -38.93
CA GLY A 72 -13.27 2.11 -40.11
C GLY A 72 -12.38 1.22 -41.00
N GLY A 73 -11.11 1.00 -40.63
CA GLY A 73 -10.15 0.22 -41.42
C GLY A 73 -9.64 0.91 -42.70
N HIS A 74 -9.86 2.22 -42.83
CA HIS A 74 -9.41 3.06 -43.94
C HIS A 74 -8.03 3.66 -43.62
N TYR A 75 -7.01 2.81 -43.61
CA TYR A 75 -5.69 3.17 -43.07
C TYR A 75 -4.95 4.25 -43.88
N ASP A 76 -5.03 4.25 -45.20
CA ASP A 76 -4.33 5.24 -46.04
C ASP A 76 -4.84 6.66 -45.77
N GLU A 77 -6.15 6.82 -45.60
CA GLU A 77 -6.78 8.09 -45.24
C GLU A 77 -6.44 8.51 -43.80
N ALA A 78 -6.41 7.54 -42.88
CA ALA A 78 -6.02 7.79 -41.50
C ALA A 78 -4.58 8.30 -41.39
N VAL A 79 -3.64 7.70 -42.14
CA VAL A 79 -2.23 8.14 -42.21
C VAL A 79 -2.15 9.60 -42.67
N GLN A 80 -2.81 9.96 -43.76
CA GLN A 80 -2.79 11.33 -44.29
C GLN A 80 -3.29 12.34 -43.26
N ASP A 81 -4.36 12.01 -42.55
CA ASP A 81 -4.96 12.86 -41.53
C ASP A 81 -4.09 12.98 -40.28
N PHE A 82 -3.52 11.88 -39.78
CA PHE A 82 -2.60 11.93 -38.64
C PHE A 82 -1.33 12.70 -38.97
N GLN A 83 -0.70 12.46 -40.13
CA GLN A 83 0.46 13.23 -40.59
C GLN A 83 0.12 14.73 -40.69
N LYS A 84 -1.07 15.08 -41.21
CA LYS A 84 -1.49 16.47 -41.29
C LYS A 84 -1.72 17.08 -39.91
N SER A 85 -2.30 16.32 -38.98
CA SER A 85 -2.46 16.74 -37.59
C SER A 85 -1.11 16.97 -36.91
N ILE A 86 -0.17 16.04 -37.05
CA ILE A 86 1.20 16.10 -36.52
C ILE A 86 1.93 17.33 -37.05
N HIS A 87 1.80 17.63 -38.34
CA HIS A 87 2.39 18.83 -38.94
C HIS A 87 1.86 20.13 -38.31
N LEU A 88 0.57 20.16 -37.92
CA LEU A 88 -0.04 21.29 -37.22
C LEU A 88 0.27 21.30 -35.71
N ARG A 89 0.51 20.12 -35.12
CA ARG A 89 0.81 19.94 -33.71
C ARG A 89 1.54 18.61 -33.49
N SER A 90 2.83 18.68 -33.17
CA SER A 90 3.71 17.50 -33.16
C SER A 90 3.81 16.72 -31.85
N ARG A 91 3.35 17.25 -30.72
CA ARG A 91 3.54 16.58 -29.41
C ARG A 91 2.27 15.87 -28.96
N ASP A 92 2.39 14.59 -28.67
CA ASP A 92 1.36 13.84 -27.98
C ASP A 92 1.25 14.33 -26.53
N GLN A 93 0.03 14.37 -26.02
CA GLN A 93 -0.30 14.89 -24.70
C GLN A 93 -1.71 14.46 -24.30
N ARG A 94 -1.89 14.14 -23.02
CA ARG A 94 -3.20 13.77 -22.46
C ARG A 94 -4.21 14.91 -22.46
N SER A 95 -3.75 16.16 -22.44
CA SER A 95 -4.62 17.35 -22.37
C SER A 95 -4.20 18.42 -23.38
N ALA A 96 -4.79 18.35 -24.57
CA ALA A 96 -4.50 19.19 -25.71
C ALA A 96 -5.54 20.27 -25.91
N ARG A 97 -5.15 21.53 -25.70
CA ARG A 97 -6.06 22.66 -25.90
C ARG A 97 -6.39 22.87 -27.39
N SER A 98 -7.68 22.87 -27.75
CA SER A 98 -8.12 23.21 -29.12
C SER A 98 -8.50 24.68 -29.29
N TYR A 99 -9.62 25.12 -28.72
CA TYR A 99 -10.15 26.47 -28.74
C TYR A 99 -10.82 26.79 -27.40
N GLY A 100 -10.75 28.04 -26.94
CA GLY A 100 -11.35 28.43 -25.67
C GLY A 100 -10.80 27.63 -24.48
N MET A 101 -11.68 27.02 -23.71
CA MET A 101 -11.38 26.16 -22.55
C MET A 101 -11.53 24.66 -22.85
N HIS A 102 -11.54 24.26 -24.13
CA HIS A 102 -11.70 22.86 -24.55
C HIS A 102 -10.35 22.13 -24.64
N PHE A 103 -10.26 20.96 -24.01
CA PHE A 103 -9.07 20.10 -23.97
C PHE A 103 -9.41 18.69 -24.45
N TRP A 104 -8.54 18.11 -25.27
CA TRP A 104 -8.71 16.79 -25.86
C TRP A 104 -7.54 15.87 -25.51
N GLU A 105 -7.79 14.58 -25.43
CA GLU A 105 -6.70 13.61 -25.51
C GLU A 105 -6.13 13.62 -26.94
N TYR A 106 -4.84 13.91 -27.09
CA TYR A 106 -4.19 14.00 -28.40
C TYR A 106 -2.95 13.12 -28.43
N PHE A 107 -3.06 11.99 -29.10
CA PHE A 107 -1.93 11.10 -29.35
C PHE A 107 -1.82 10.75 -30.84
N ALA A 108 -1.51 11.73 -31.68
CA ALA A 108 -1.47 11.50 -33.12
C ALA A 108 -0.30 10.59 -33.53
N HIS A 109 0.86 10.68 -32.87
CA HIS A 109 1.98 9.77 -33.13
C HIS A 109 1.63 8.34 -32.70
N ARG A 110 0.97 8.15 -31.53
CA ARG A 110 0.47 6.84 -31.11
C ARG A 110 -0.42 6.21 -32.16
N GLU A 111 -1.46 6.93 -32.58
CA GLU A 111 -2.49 6.38 -33.47
C GLU A 111 -1.95 6.17 -34.88
N LEU A 112 -1.05 7.05 -35.35
CA LEU A 112 -0.33 6.83 -36.60
C LEU A 112 0.52 5.55 -36.55
N GLY A 113 1.27 5.34 -35.46
CA GLY A 113 2.05 4.12 -35.29
C GLY A 113 1.20 2.85 -35.24
N ILE A 114 0.01 2.92 -34.64
CA ILE A 114 -0.95 1.81 -34.65
C ILE A 114 -1.48 1.52 -36.06
N VAL A 115 -1.77 2.56 -36.84
CA VAL A 115 -2.20 2.40 -38.23
C VAL A 115 -1.11 1.76 -39.08
N TYR A 116 0.14 2.22 -38.96
CA TYR A 116 1.27 1.59 -39.65
C TYR A 116 1.45 0.12 -39.25
N TYR A 117 1.25 -0.21 -37.96
CA TYR A 117 1.28 -1.60 -37.51
C TYR A 117 0.24 -2.46 -38.25
N HIS A 118 -1.00 -1.97 -38.40
CA HIS A 118 -2.04 -2.68 -39.13
C HIS A 118 -1.79 -2.77 -40.64
N GLN A 119 -1.06 -1.82 -41.23
CA GLN A 119 -0.60 -1.88 -42.62
C GLN A 119 0.59 -2.84 -42.83
N GLY A 120 1.20 -3.34 -41.75
CA GLY A 120 2.41 -4.17 -41.80
C GLY A 120 3.71 -3.37 -41.94
N GLU A 121 3.64 -2.03 -41.82
CA GLU A 121 4.78 -1.11 -41.87
C GLU A 121 5.42 -1.00 -40.48
N TYR A 122 6.01 -2.10 -39.99
CA TYR A 122 6.43 -2.21 -38.60
C TYR A 122 7.58 -1.28 -38.19
N GLU A 123 8.48 -0.91 -39.12
CA GLU A 123 9.56 0.05 -38.83
C GLU A 123 9.00 1.47 -38.58
N ASP A 124 8.06 1.90 -39.42
CA ASP A 124 7.37 3.17 -39.25
C ASP A 124 6.47 3.16 -38.02
N ALA A 125 5.78 2.04 -37.77
CA ALA A 125 5.01 1.84 -36.54
C ALA A 125 5.88 2.04 -35.29
N LYS A 126 7.01 1.34 -35.22
CA LYS A 126 7.97 1.43 -34.11
C LYS A 126 8.41 2.87 -33.89
N LYS A 127 8.86 3.54 -34.96
CA LYS A 127 9.36 4.91 -34.91
C LYS A 127 8.31 5.88 -34.37
N GLU A 128 7.08 5.82 -34.86
CA GLU A 128 6.00 6.70 -34.41
C GLU A 128 5.58 6.42 -32.96
N LEU A 129 5.56 5.15 -32.53
CA LEU A 129 5.26 4.77 -31.15
C LEU A 129 6.36 5.21 -30.17
N GLU A 130 7.63 5.12 -30.55
CA GLU A 130 8.75 5.66 -29.77
C GLU A 130 8.67 7.19 -29.64
N ILE A 131 8.31 7.90 -30.72
CA ILE A 131 8.08 9.35 -30.68
C ILE A 131 6.92 9.68 -29.73
N SER A 132 5.82 8.93 -29.80
CA SER A 132 4.69 9.09 -28.89
C SER A 132 5.13 8.96 -27.43
N LEU A 133 5.82 7.88 -27.08
CA LEU A 133 6.32 7.62 -25.72
C LEU A 133 7.35 8.64 -25.23
N SER A 134 8.14 9.23 -26.15
CA SER A 134 9.06 10.32 -25.80
C SER A 134 8.36 11.62 -25.40
N THR A 135 7.09 11.79 -25.77
CA THR A 135 6.32 13.02 -25.53
C THR A 135 5.22 12.85 -24.49
N ALA A 136 4.58 11.68 -24.40
CA ALA A 136 3.61 11.35 -23.38
C ALA A 136 3.51 9.82 -23.12
N ASP A 137 3.53 9.44 -21.85
CA ASP A 137 3.38 8.04 -21.44
C ASP A 137 1.98 7.48 -21.81
N SER A 138 1.96 6.27 -22.38
CA SER A 138 0.74 5.62 -22.91
C SER A 138 0.90 4.10 -22.96
N ALA A 139 0.10 3.38 -22.16
CA ALA A 139 0.08 1.91 -22.15
C ALA A 139 -0.28 1.33 -23.53
N ARG A 140 -1.23 1.95 -24.24
CA ARG A 140 -1.59 1.56 -25.62
C ARG A 140 -0.41 1.71 -26.57
N ALA A 141 0.42 2.74 -26.41
CA ALA A 141 1.62 2.89 -27.23
C ALA A 141 2.66 1.80 -26.93
N LYS A 142 2.91 1.50 -25.64
CA LYS A 142 3.83 0.41 -25.22
C LYS A 142 3.38 -0.96 -25.75
N TYR A 143 2.08 -1.26 -25.66
CA TYR A 143 1.50 -2.51 -26.18
C TYR A 143 1.78 -2.69 -27.68
N TYR A 144 1.44 -1.67 -28.50
CA TYR A 144 1.67 -1.75 -29.93
C TYR A 144 3.16 -1.70 -30.29
N LEU A 145 4.01 -1.08 -29.46
CA LEU A 145 5.46 -1.08 -29.65
C LEU A 145 6.04 -2.49 -29.44
N ASN A 146 5.59 -3.21 -28.41
CA ASN A 146 5.93 -4.62 -28.22
C ASN A 146 5.48 -5.45 -29.43
N LYS A 147 4.28 -5.21 -29.95
CA LYS A 147 3.76 -5.92 -31.14
C LYS A 147 4.55 -5.62 -32.41
N ALA A 148 4.93 -4.37 -32.64
CA ALA A 148 5.77 -3.98 -33.77
C ALA A 148 7.17 -4.61 -33.65
N ASN A 149 7.79 -4.57 -32.47
CA ASN A 149 9.08 -5.22 -32.22
C ASN A 149 9.00 -6.75 -32.42
N GLU A 150 7.97 -7.40 -31.88
CA GLU A 150 7.71 -8.84 -32.08
C GLU A 150 7.63 -9.19 -33.58
N ALA A 151 6.90 -8.40 -34.37
CA ALA A 151 6.77 -8.62 -35.80
C ALA A 151 8.11 -8.40 -36.55
N LEU A 152 8.84 -7.35 -36.22
CA LEU A 152 10.17 -7.06 -36.79
C LEU A 152 11.16 -8.19 -36.50
N ILE A 153 11.18 -8.71 -35.27
CA ILE A 153 12.07 -9.80 -34.88
C ILE A 153 11.73 -11.07 -35.67
N LYS A 154 10.44 -11.40 -35.81
CA LYS A 154 10.00 -12.55 -36.62
C LYS A 154 10.37 -12.43 -38.10
N MET A 155 10.25 -11.23 -38.67
CA MET A 155 10.61 -10.97 -40.08
C MET A 155 12.11 -11.03 -40.31
N THR A 156 12.91 -10.44 -39.42
CA THR A 156 14.36 -10.33 -39.56
C THR A 156 15.10 -11.56 -39.05
N LYS A 157 14.45 -12.40 -38.24
CA LYS A 157 15.08 -13.45 -37.42
C LYS A 157 16.22 -12.88 -36.56
N GLY A 158 16.02 -11.65 -36.06
CA GLY A 158 17.07 -10.88 -35.39
C GLY A 158 17.44 -11.40 -34.00
N ASP A 159 16.58 -12.21 -33.40
CA ASP A 159 16.78 -12.78 -32.07
C ASP A 159 17.44 -14.18 -32.15
N THR A 160 18.59 -14.35 -31.49
CA THR A 160 19.41 -15.58 -31.57
C THR A 160 19.56 -16.35 -30.25
N LYS A 161 19.37 -15.72 -29.09
CA LYS A 161 19.57 -16.34 -27.77
C LYS A 161 18.30 -16.27 -26.94
N PRO A 162 18.14 -17.12 -25.91
CA PRO A 162 17.12 -16.89 -24.89
C PRO A 162 17.62 -15.86 -23.85
N PRO A 163 16.72 -15.33 -23.00
CA PRO A 163 17.10 -14.41 -21.93
C PRO A 163 18.13 -14.98 -20.94
N GLU A 164 18.94 -14.12 -20.31
CA GLU A 164 19.94 -14.48 -19.30
C GLU A 164 19.67 -13.77 -17.96
N PHE A 165 19.83 -14.48 -16.85
CA PHE A 165 19.64 -13.95 -15.50
C PHE A 165 20.96 -13.53 -14.85
N MET A 166 20.97 -12.33 -14.28
CA MET A 166 22.05 -11.82 -13.44
C MET A 166 21.51 -11.44 -12.05
N VAL A 167 21.68 -12.33 -11.06
CA VAL A 167 21.30 -12.06 -9.66
C VAL A 167 22.44 -11.31 -8.96
N ALA A 168 22.17 -10.11 -8.46
CA ALA A 168 23.17 -9.26 -7.79
C ALA A 168 23.09 -9.31 -6.26
N SER A 169 21.92 -9.66 -5.72
CA SER A 169 21.64 -9.59 -4.29
C SER A 169 22.19 -10.75 -3.45
N HIS A 170 22.29 -11.95 -4.03
CA HIS A 170 22.64 -13.19 -3.32
C HIS A 170 23.43 -14.14 -4.22
N SER A 171 24.23 -15.01 -3.62
CA SER A 171 24.95 -16.08 -4.32
C SER A 171 24.27 -17.43 -4.12
N ASP A 172 24.44 -18.35 -5.06
CA ASP A 172 23.92 -19.71 -4.94
C ASP A 172 24.51 -20.43 -3.71
N GLY A 173 23.64 -21.03 -2.90
CA GLY A 173 23.98 -21.71 -1.65
C GLY A 173 24.22 -20.78 -0.45
N GLN A 174 23.96 -19.47 -0.56
CA GLN A 174 24.15 -18.54 0.55
C GLN A 174 23.26 -18.88 1.76
N ILE A 175 23.85 -18.81 2.96
CA ILE A 175 23.14 -18.95 4.23
C ILE A 175 22.73 -17.56 4.72
N VAL A 176 21.47 -17.40 5.09
CA VAL A 176 20.87 -16.13 5.54
C VAL A 176 20.13 -16.32 6.85
N ASN A 177 20.01 -15.24 7.63
CA ASN A 177 19.31 -15.23 8.92
C ASN A 177 17.96 -14.49 8.90
N THR A 178 17.49 -14.06 7.73
CA THR A 178 16.20 -13.36 7.59
C THR A 178 15.20 -14.23 6.82
N PRO A 179 13.96 -14.40 7.30
CA PRO A 179 12.94 -15.19 6.59
C PRO A 179 12.43 -14.47 5.33
N LEU A 180 12.78 -13.20 5.16
CA LEU A 180 12.58 -12.44 3.94
C LEU A 180 13.93 -12.05 3.36
N VAL A 181 14.11 -12.31 2.08
CA VAL A 181 15.27 -11.84 1.33
C VAL A 181 14.82 -10.90 0.23
N LYS A 182 15.57 -9.82 0.02
CA LYS A 182 15.34 -8.89 -1.09
C LYS A 182 16.15 -9.36 -2.29
N LEU A 183 15.49 -10.02 -3.24
CA LEU A 183 16.09 -10.55 -4.45
C LEU A 183 16.13 -9.46 -5.53
N GLN A 184 17.34 -9.00 -5.85
CA GLN A 184 17.60 -7.99 -6.88
C GLN A 184 18.50 -8.56 -7.97
N GLY A 185 18.22 -8.19 -9.21
CA GLY A 185 19.00 -8.57 -10.38
C GLY A 185 18.49 -7.93 -11.67
N MET A 186 18.99 -8.46 -12.78
CA MET A 186 18.66 -8.03 -14.13
C MET A 186 18.44 -9.26 -15.02
N VAL A 187 17.50 -9.16 -15.94
CA VAL A 187 17.33 -10.11 -17.05
C VAL A 187 17.73 -9.41 -18.32
N THR A 188 18.59 -10.03 -19.12
CA THR A 188 19.10 -9.45 -20.37
C THR A 188 18.82 -10.34 -21.56
N ASP A 189 18.64 -9.76 -22.75
CA ASP A 189 18.43 -10.48 -24.01
C ASP A 189 19.05 -9.73 -25.20
N ASP A 190 19.48 -10.43 -26.26
CA ASP A 190 20.01 -9.77 -27.46
C ASP A 190 18.93 -8.98 -28.23
N SER A 191 17.66 -9.37 -28.05
CA SER A 191 16.48 -8.72 -28.60
C SER A 191 15.69 -7.91 -27.57
N TYR A 192 14.79 -8.52 -26.81
CA TYR A 192 13.90 -7.90 -25.82
C TYR A 192 13.35 -8.95 -24.84
N VAL A 193 13.54 -8.71 -23.55
CA VAL A 193 12.86 -9.44 -22.48
C VAL A 193 11.42 -8.92 -22.38
N ASN A 194 10.44 -9.82 -22.45
CA ASN A 194 9.02 -9.50 -22.44
C ASN A 194 8.34 -9.92 -21.14
N ASP A 195 8.81 -10.99 -20.51
CA ASP A 195 8.23 -11.51 -19.28
C ASP A 195 9.30 -11.95 -18.29
N ILE A 196 9.01 -11.74 -17.00
CA ILE A 196 9.77 -12.28 -15.88
C ILE A 196 8.78 -12.86 -14.88
N SER A 197 9.05 -14.07 -14.41
CA SER A 197 8.29 -14.78 -13.38
C SER A 197 9.23 -15.26 -12.28
N ILE A 198 8.90 -14.96 -11.03
CA ILE A 198 9.68 -15.37 -9.85
C ILE A 198 8.79 -16.22 -8.95
N GLN A 199 9.20 -17.46 -8.66
CA GLN A 199 8.38 -18.46 -7.97
C GLN A 199 6.98 -18.66 -8.60
N GLY A 200 6.90 -18.57 -9.93
CA GLY A 200 5.64 -18.66 -10.67
C GLY A 200 4.76 -17.40 -10.62
N ARG A 201 5.17 -16.35 -9.90
CA ARG A 201 4.52 -15.03 -9.94
C ARG A 201 5.11 -14.18 -11.05
N ARG A 202 4.28 -13.85 -12.03
CA ARG A 202 4.60 -12.96 -13.15
C ARG A 202 4.75 -11.50 -12.68
N LEU A 203 5.83 -10.83 -13.10
CA LEU A 203 6.07 -9.41 -12.87
C LEU A 203 5.31 -8.55 -13.89
N PHE A 204 4.87 -7.37 -13.48
CA PHE A 204 4.18 -6.45 -14.38
C PHE A 204 5.19 -5.67 -15.23
N ILE A 205 5.24 -5.99 -16.51
CA ILE A 205 6.13 -5.36 -17.50
C ILE A 205 5.24 -4.80 -18.61
N GLU A 206 5.23 -3.47 -18.77
CA GLU A 206 4.42 -2.80 -19.80
C GLU A 206 5.13 -2.74 -21.15
N LEU A 207 6.44 -2.52 -21.14
CA LEU A 207 7.28 -2.37 -22.32
C LEU A 207 8.43 -3.38 -22.20
N ALA A 208 8.60 -4.18 -23.25
CA ALA A 208 9.71 -5.10 -23.33
C ALA A 208 11.00 -4.31 -23.57
N GLU A 209 12.06 -4.64 -22.84
CA GLU A 209 13.36 -3.98 -22.94
C GLU A 209 14.48 -5.02 -23.03
N LYS A 210 15.66 -4.60 -23.49
CA LYS A 210 16.84 -5.47 -23.55
C LYS A 210 17.32 -5.89 -22.17
N ASP A 211 17.23 -4.95 -21.24
CA ASP A 211 17.71 -5.08 -19.87
C ASP A 211 16.55 -4.75 -18.93
N LEU A 212 15.95 -5.77 -18.32
CA LEU A 212 14.85 -5.58 -17.37
C LEU A 212 15.32 -5.86 -15.94
N PRO A 213 15.35 -4.86 -15.05
CA PRO A 213 15.65 -5.08 -13.64
C PRO A 213 14.48 -5.76 -12.94
N PHE A 214 14.78 -6.56 -11.93
CA PHE A 214 13.79 -7.07 -10.98
C PHE A 214 14.24 -6.79 -9.55
N ASP A 215 13.26 -6.49 -8.70
CA ASP A 215 13.41 -6.27 -7.27
C ASP A 215 12.18 -6.85 -6.58
N GLU A 216 12.31 -8.09 -6.10
CA GLU A 216 11.25 -8.77 -5.39
C GLU A 216 11.73 -9.19 -4.00
N THR A 217 10.86 -9.05 -3.01
CA THR A 217 11.07 -9.75 -1.75
C THR A 217 10.72 -11.22 -1.96
N ILE A 218 11.35 -12.16 -1.24
CA ILE A 218 11.03 -13.60 -1.28
C ILE A 218 10.97 -14.13 0.15
N SER A 219 9.95 -14.94 0.45
CA SER A 219 9.85 -15.70 1.70
C SER A 219 10.64 -16.98 1.63
N LEU A 220 11.36 -17.25 2.71
CA LEU A 220 12.10 -18.48 2.90
C LEU A 220 11.48 -19.32 4.02
N HIS A 221 11.41 -20.62 3.79
CA HIS A 221 11.14 -21.62 4.81
C HIS A 221 12.44 -21.97 5.54
N ARG A 222 12.36 -22.52 6.75
CA ARG A 222 13.57 -23.00 7.45
C ARG A 222 14.30 -24.05 6.62
N GLY A 223 15.63 -23.95 6.58
CA GLY A 223 16.46 -24.86 5.79
C GLY A 223 16.62 -24.42 4.33
N GLU A 224 16.80 -25.39 3.42
CA GLU A 224 17.05 -25.14 2.00
C GLU A 224 15.80 -24.64 1.27
N ASN A 225 15.96 -23.57 0.49
CA ASN A 225 14.95 -23.00 -0.39
C ASN A 225 15.49 -22.93 -1.81
N VAL A 226 14.67 -23.32 -2.78
CA VAL A 226 14.97 -23.19 -4.21
C VAL A 226 14.05 -22.12 -4.81
N ILE A 227 14.62 -21.02 -5.28
CA ILE A 227 13.91 -19.89 -5.88
C ILE A 227 14.02 -20.03 -7.40
N SER A 228 12.90 -20.38 -8.04
CA SER A 228 12.82 -20.49 -9.51
C SER A 228 12.57 -19.12 -10.14
N LEU A 229 13.41 -18.74 -11.09
CA LEU A 229 13.32 -17.54 -11.91
C LEU A 229 13.11 -17.98 -13.36
N GLU A 230 12.10 -17.43 -14.03
CA GLU A 230 11.75 -17.75 -15.41
C GLU A 230 11.55 -16.46 -16.21
N ALA A 231 11.99 -16.42 -17.46
CA ALA A 231 11.82 -15.26 -18.32
C ALA A 231 11.52 -15.69 -19.76
N THR A 232 10.80 -14.84 -20.49
CA THR A 232 10.55 -15.04 -21.92
C THR A 232 10.83 -13.77 -22.71
N ASP A 233 11.37 -13.91 -23.92
CA ASP A 233 11.57 -12.82 -24.87
C ASP A 233 10.32 -12.58 -25.75
N LEU A 234 10.38 -11.54 -26.60
CA LEU A 234 9.31 -11.25 -27.57
C LEU A 234 9.17 -12.30 -28.70
N SER A 235 10.18 -13.13 -28.94
CA SER A 235 10.13 -14.22 -29.93
C SER A 235 9.51 -15.51 -29.36
N GLY A 236 9.35 -15.58 -28.04
CA GLY A 236 8.83 -16.72 -27.30
C GLY A 236 9.89 -17.72 -26.84
N LYS A 237 11.20 -17.42 -26.89
CA LYS A 237 12.18 -18.28 -26.21
C LYS A 237 12.17 -17.98 -24.71
N SER A 238 12.57 -18.97 -23.93
CA SER A 238 12.47 -18.95 -22.48
C SER A 238 13.75 -19.40 -21.82
N ALA A 239 14.06 -18.83 -20.66
CA ALA A 239 15.13 -19.27 -19.79
C ALA A 239 14.63 -19.50 -18.36
N ARG A 240 15.30 -20.41 -17.64
CA ARG A 240 15.04 -20.69 -16.22
C ARG A 240 16.35 -20.72 -15.44
N HIS A 241 16.33 -20.13 -14.25
CA HIS A 241 17.44 -20.12 -13.30
C HIS A 241 16.91 -20.46 -11.90
N ASP A 242 17.54 -21.44 -11.23
CA ASP A 242 17.16 -21.85 -9.87
C ASP A 242 18.27 -21.39 -8.90
N LEU A 243 17.93 -20.48 -7.98
CA LEU A 243 18.83 -19.98 -6.94
C LEU A 243 18.56 -20.70 -5.61
N LYS A 244 19.59 -21.27 -4.98
CA LYS A 244 19.46 -21.91 -3.67
C LYS A 244 19.86 -20.96 -2.54
N LEU A 245 19.02 -20.86 -1.52
CA LEU A 245 19.32 -20.15 -0.27
C LEU A 245 19.00 -21.03 0.94
N MET A 246 19.79 -20.92 2.01
CA MET A 246 19.57 -21.64 3.26
C MET A 246 19.19 -20.67 4.38
N LEU A 247 18.00 -20.84 4.96
CA LEU A 247 17.55 -20.04 6.09
C LEU A 247 17.95 -20.70 7.41
N ASP A 248 18.78 -20.00 8.20
CA ASP A 248 19.10 -20.36 9.57
C ASP A 248 18.77 -19.23 10.55
N LEU A 249 17.84 -19.51 11.46
CA LEU A 249 17.37 -18.58 12.50
C LEU A 249 17.92 -18.93 13.90
N SER A 250 18.82 -19.90 13.98
CA SER A 250 19.31 -20.45 15.23
C SER A 250 20.56 -19.68 15.65
N PRO A 251 20.57 -18.98 16.78
CA PRO A 251 21.80 -18.33 17.25
C PRO A 251 22.80 -19.38 17.77
N PRO A 252 24.12 -19.12 17.63
CA PRO A 252 25.16 -20.03 18.09
C PRO A 252 25.11 -20.20 19.61
N VAL A 253 25.34 -21.42 20.11
CA VAL A 253 25.32 -21.71 21.55
C VAL A 253 26.73 -21.58 22.14
N LEU A 254 26.85 -20.85 23.25
CA LEU A 254 28.12 -20.60 23.95
C LEU A 254 28.15 -21.28 25.33
N TYR A 255 29.18 -22.09 25.54
CA TYR A 255 29.55 -22.69 26.82
C TYR A 255 30.81 -22.00 27.35
N LEU A 256 30.76 -21.51 28.59
CA LEU A 256 31.96 -21.09 29.31
C LEU A 256 32.40 -22.27 30.19
N ASP A 257 33.54 -22.86 29.83
CA ASP A 257 34.05 -24.09 30.44
C ASP A 257 34.82 -23.79 31.74
N ASP A 258 35.65 -22.74 31.73
CA ASP A 258 36.44 -22.31 32.89
C ASP A 258 36.81 -20.82 32.80
N ILE A 259 36.81 -20.14 33.94
CA ILE A 259 37.31 -18.76 34.07
C ILE A 259 38.31 -18.69 35.21
N GLN A 260 39.58 -18.41 34.87
CA GLN A 260 40.66 -18.26 35.84
C GLN A 260 41.09 -16.80 35.94
N ILE A 261 41.00 -16.22 37.12
CA ILE A 261 41.42 -14.83 37.34
C ILE A 261 42.78 -14.82 38.03
N GLN A 262 43.70 -14.04 37.49
CA GLN A 262 45.02 -13.78 38.05
C GLN A 262 45.30 -12.29 38.13
N LYS A 263 46.05 -11.86 39.14
CA LYS A 263 46.51 -10.47 39.23
C LYS A 263 47.91 -10.36 38.62
N ARG A 264 48.07 -9.54 37.57
CA ARG A 264 49.36 -9.26 36.90
C ARG A 264 49.54 -7.75 36.83
N ASP A 265 50.66 -7.24 37.35
CA ASP A 265 51.01 -5.82 37.32
C ASP A 265 49.91 -4.86 37.83
N GLY A 266 49.21 -5.27 38.89
CA GLY A 266 48.13 -4.48 39.50
C GLY A 266 46.75 -4.62 38.83
N ARG A 267 46.65 -5.25 37.65
CA ARG A 267 45.40 -5.49 36.92
C ARG A 267 44.90 -6.93 37.12
N HIS A 268 43.58 -7.11 37.08
CA HIS A 268 42.95 -8.43 37.05
C HIS A 268 42.84 -8.90 35.60
N ILE A 269 43.46 -10.05 35.30
CA ILE A 269 43.38 -10.73 34.00
C ILE A 269 42.56 -12.00 34.19
N ALA A 270 41.53 -12.19 33.37
CA ALA A 270 40.76 -13.42 33.30
C ALA A 270 41.18 -14.23 32.07
N THR A 271 41.59 -15.48 32.28
CA THR A 271 41.71 -16.49 31.22
C THR A 271 40.36 -17.17 31.09
N VAL A 272 39.65 -16.90 29.98
CA VAL A 272 38.34 -17.48 29.67
C VAL A 272 38.53 -18.64 28.71
N THR A 273 38.03 -19.81 29.09
CA THR A 273 37.97 -21.00 28.23
C THR A 273 36.53 -21.34 27.95
N GLY A 274 36.20 -21.65 26.70
CA GLY A 274 34.84 -21.98 26.32
C GLY A 274 34.73 -22.73 25.00
N THR A 275 33.52 -23.20 24.74
CA THR A 275 33.14 -23.94 23.54
C THR A 275 31.93 -23.28 22.90
N ILE A 276 31.95 -23.12 21.58
CA ILE A 276 30.89 -22.51 20.79
C ILE A 276 30.39 -23.55 19.80
N THR A 277 29.08 -23.72 19.66
CA THR A 277 28.48 -24.69 18.72
C THR A 277 27.41 -24.06 17.85
N ASP A 278 27.43 -24.35 16.56
CA ASP A 278 26.42 -23.98 15.58
C ASP A 278 26.31 -25.00 14.45
N ASP A 279 25.11 -25.20 13.89
CA ASP A 279 24.86 -26.21 12.87
C ASP A 279 25.46 -25.84 11.49
N ASN A 280 25.63 -24.54 11.22
CA ASN A 280 26.13 -23.99 9.95
C ASN A 280 27.53 -23.36 10.07
N GLY A 281 28.02 -23.16 11.30
CA GLY A 281 29.40 -22.82 11.61
C GLY A 281 29.56 -21.41 12.18
N ILE A 282 30.68 -21.20 12.88
CA ILE A 282 30.97 -19.94 13.56
C ILE A 282 31.81 -19.03 12.66
N GLN A 283 31.35 -17.79 12.47
CA GLN A 283 32.01 -16.79 11.64
C GLN A 283 32.94 -15.87 12.44
N ARG A 284 32.52 -15.44 13.64
CA ARG A 284 33.25 -14.46 14.45
C ARG A 284 33.06 -14.69 15.95
N LEU A 285 34.13 -14.50 16.71
CA LEU A 285 34.12 -14.40 18.17
C LEU A 285 34.74 -13.06 18.59
N SER A 286 34.15 -12.37 19.56
CA SER A 286 34.69 -11.14 20.14
C SER A 286 34.54 -11.13 21.66
N LEU A 287 35.60 -10.68 22.34
CA LEU A 287 35.63 -10.47 23.78
C LEU A 287 35.97 -9.01 24.07
N ASN A 288 35.15 -8.31 24.87
CA ASN A 288 35.30 -6.87 25.14
C ASN A 288 35.48 -6.04 23.85
N ASN A 289 34.70 -6.35 22.82
CA ASN A 289 34.77 -5.78 21.47
C ASN A 289 36.10 -6.02 20.71
N THR A 290 36.98 -6.89 21.21
CA THR A 290 38.18 -7.33 20.50
C THR A 290 37.91 -8.67 19.82
N GLU A 291 38.10 -8.73 18.50
CA GLU A 291 37.90 -9.95 17.72
C GLU A 291 38.99 -10.98 18.02
N ILE A 292 38.57 -12.22 18.29
CA ILE A 292 39.46 -13.33 18.57
C ILE A 292 39.57 -14.18 17.31
N PRO A 293 40.79 -14.45 16.81
CA PRO A 293 40.96 -15.28 15.63
C PRO A 293 40.47 -16.70 15.92
N ILE A 294 39.56 -17.19 15.09
CA ILE A 294 39.00 -18.54 15.13
C ILE A 294 39.11 -19.18 13.75
N THR A 295 39.18 -20.50 13.70
CA THR A 295 38.93 -21.24 12.47
C THR A 295 37.43 -21.49 12.36
N GLN A 296 36.84 -21.21 11.20
CA GLN A 296 35.43 -21.48 10.98
C GLN A 296 35.17 -22.98 11.07
N ASP A 297 34.33 -23.36 12.03
CA ASP A 297 33.91 -24.73 12.25
C ASP A 297 32.54 -24.71 12.95
N LYS A 298 31.84 -25.85 12.95
CA LYS A 298 30.60 -26.06 13.69
C LYS A 298 30.82 -26.08 15.20
N VAL A 299 32.03 -26.45 15.63
CA VAL A 299 32.44 -26.44 17.04
C VAL A 299 33.76 -25.72 17.18
N VAL A 300 33.75 -24.59 17.88
CA VAL A 300 34.94 -23.77 18.12
C VAL A 300 35.28 -23.78 19.60
N HIS A 301 36.47 -24.29 19.93
CA HIS A 301 37.05 -24.16 21.26
C HIS A 301 37.94 -22.92 21.30
N PHE A 302 37.81 -22.10 22.34
CA PHE A 302 38.65 -20.92 22.51
C PHE A 302 39.22 -20.84 23.92
N LYS A 303 40.39 -20.21 24.03
CA LYS A 303 41.04 -19.84 25.27
C LYS A 303 41.69 -18.49 25.10
N GLN A 304 41.24 -17.49 25.86
CA GLN A 304 41.69 -16.12 25.70
C GLN A 304 41.91 -15.43 27.04
N ASP A 305 43.03 -14.70 27.15
CA ASP A 305 43.30 -13.80 28.26
C ASP A 305 42.70 -12.42 27.97
N ILE A 306 41.92 -11.90 28.91
CA ILE A 306 41.30 -10.58 28.86
C ILE A 306 41.60 -9.78 30.12
N ALA A 307 41.90 -8.50 29.97
CA ALA A 307 41.95 -7.58 31.09
C ALA A 307 40.53 -7.22 31.53
N LEU A 308 40.23 -7.37 32.82
CA LEU A 308 38.92 -7.01 33.37
C LEU A 308 38.81 -5.49 33.58
N THR A 309 37.64 -4.94 33.26
CA THR A 309 37.31 -3.53 33.48
C THR A 309 36.78 -3.27 34.89
N ASP A 310 36.58 -1.99 35.26
CA ASP A 310 36.01 -1.60 36.56
C ASP A 310 34.66 -2.29 36.80
N GLY A 311 34.57 -3.08 37.89
CA GLY A 311 33.43 -3.94 38.19
C GLY A 311 33.62 -5.43 37.87
N HIS A 312 34.79 -5.83 37.34
CA HIS A 312 35.15 -7.22 37.01
C HIS A 312 34.19 -7.88 36.02
N THR A 313 33.74 -7.09 35.03
CA THR A 313 32.85 -7.57 33.98
C THR A 313 33.60 -7.81 32.68
N PHE A 314 33.09 -8.70 31.84
CA PHE A 314 33.47 -8.77 30.43
C PHE A 314 32.26 -9.08 29.54
N SER A 315 32.33 -8.67 28.28
CA SER A 315 31.33 -9.02 27.27
C SER A 315 31.88 -10.02 26.26
N ILE A 316 31.02 -10.91 25.80
CA ILE A 316 31.29 -11.85 24.71
C ILE A 316 30.23 -11.68 23.64
N LYS A 317 30.66 -11.73 22.38
CA LYS A 317 29.79 -11.70 21.20
C LYS A 317 30.27 -12.78 20.22
N VAL A 318 29.34 -13.61 19.78
CA VAL A 318 29.56 -14.65 18.77
C VAL A 318 28.63 -14.39 17.60
N VAL A 319 29.12 -14.57 16.38
CA VAL A 319 28.33 -14.48 15.15
C VAL A 319 28.56 -15.75 14.33
N ASP A 320 27.49 -16.40 13.87
CA ASP A 320 27.56 -17.56 12.97
C ASP A 320 27.73 -17.16 11.49
N VAL A 321 27.78 -18.14 10.58
CA VAL A 321 27.87 -17.91 9.13
C VAL A 321 26.62 -17.23 8.56
N ALA A 322 25.43 -17.48 9.13
CA ALA A 322 24.18 -16.86 8.71
C ALA A 322 24.05 -15.38 9.18
N GLY A 323 24.88 -14.97 10.14
CA GLY A 323 24.84 -13.67 10.81
C GLY A 323 24.02 -13.65 12.10
N ASN A 324 23.53 -14.78 12.63
CA ASN A 324 22.89 -14.81 13.94
C ASN A 324 23.90 -14.51 15.04
N GLU A 325 23.47 -13.77 16.06
CA GLU A 325 24.35 -13.29 17.12
C GLU A 325 23.97 -13.83 18.49
N THR A 326 24.99 -14.24 19.26
CA THR A 326 24.89 -14.52 20.69
C THR A 326 25.74 -13.53 21.46
N THR A 327 25.12 -12.73 22.33
CA THR A 327 25.83 -11.77 23.20
C THR A 327 25.63 -12.09 24.66
N GLY A 328 26.68 -11.90 25.46
CA GLY A 328 26.66 -12.10 26.91
C GLY A 328 27.51 -11.10 27.65
N LYS A 329 27.12 -10.82 28.90
CA LYS A 329 27.90 -10.01 29.83
C LYS A 329 28.00 -10.75 31.15
N GLU A 330 29.22 -11.10 31.51
CA GLU A 330 29.50 -11.79 32.75
C GLU A 330 30.08 -10.82 33.77
N GLN A 331 29.63 -10.93 35.02
CA GLN A 331 30.16 -10.18 36.16
C GLN A 331 30.80 -11.15 37.15
N LEU A 332 32.08 -10.98 37.42
CA LEU A 332 32.85 -11.89 38.26
C LEU A 332 32.89 -11.38 39.71
N ASP A 333 32.36 -12.15 40.66
CA ASP A 333 32.52 -11.88 42.09
C ASP A 333 33.86 -12.42 42.59
N ILE A 334 34.84 -11.52 42.68
CA ILE A 334 36.19 -11.83 43.16
C ILE A 334 36.22 -12.10 44.67
N LYS A 335 35.19 -11.70 45.45
CA LYS A 335 35.13 -11.94 46.90
C LYS A 335 34.55 -13.31 47.28
N ALA A 336 33.70 -13.90 46.44
CA ALA A 336 33.02 -15.16 46.74
C ALA A 336 33.81 -16.44 46.39
N SER A 337 34.95 -16.35 45.69
CA SER A 337 35.71 -17.52 45.19
C SER A 337 36.85 -17.99 46.12
N LEU A 338 36.71 -17.81 47.44
CA LEU A 338 37.71 -18.20 48.44
C LEU A 338 37.69 -19.71 48.73
N LEU A 339 38.41 -20.49 47.93
CA LEU A 339 39.06 -21.72 48.41
C LEU A 339 40.58 -21.55 48.32
N PRO A 340 41.31 -21.58 49.45
CA PRO A 340 42.76 -21.40 49.45
C PRO A 340 43.45 -22.67 48.94
N GLY A 341 43.75 -22.71 47.65
CA GLY A 341 44.64 -23.70 47.05
C GLY A 341 46.10 -23.24 47.10
N GLY A 342 46.82 -23.62 48.17
CA GLY A 342 48.28 -23.83 48.21
C GLY A 342 49.22 -22.73 47.70
N THR A 343 49.88 -22.03 48.63
CA THR A 343 50.98 -21.09 48.37
C THR A 343 52.26 -21.77 47.89
N ARG A 344 52.79 -21.34 46.73
CA ARG A 344 54.18 -20.86 46.52
C ARG A 344 54.42 -20.47 45.05
N ASP A 345 53.85 -19.32 44.66
CA ASP A 345 54.51 -18.25 43.90
C ASP A 345 53.54 -17.07 43.80
N LYS A 346 54.01 -15.86 43.51
CA LYS A 346 53.25 -14.58 43.57
C LYS A 346 52.09 -14.46 42.54
N GLN A 347 51.13 -15.38 42.54
CA GLN A 347 49.89 -15.34 41.74
C GLN A 347 48.73 -15.90 42.58
N ILE A 348 47.83 -15.02 43.03
CA ILE A 348 46.54 -15.45 43.58
C ILE A 348 45.69 -15.87 42.39
N ARG A 349 45.35 -17.17 42.31
CA ARG A 349 44.42 -17.74 41.32
C ARG A 349 43.03 -17.83 41.93
N TYR A 350 42.04 -17.21 41.30
CA TYR A 350 40.63 -17.44 41.59
C TYR A 350 40.08 -18.31 40.46
N THR A 351 39.43 -19.43 40.79
CA THR A 351 38.86 -20.36 39.82
C THR A 351 37.34 -20.33 39.93
N HIS A 352 36.66 -19.91 38.86
CA HIS A 352 35.20 -20.00 38.76
C HIS A 352 34.85 -21.17 37.85
N GLN A 353 34.43 -22.30 38.44
CA GLN A 353 34.01 -23.49 37.69
C GLN A 353 32.53 -23.41 37.34
N ALA A 354 32.21 -23.03 36.10
CA ALA A 354 30.90 -23.23 35.51
C ALA A 354 30.80 -24.67 34.99
N LYS A 355 30.31 -25.61 35.81
CA LYS A 355 30.18 -27.02 35.38
C LYS A 355 29.14 -27.16 34.27
N GLY A 356 29.59 -27.26 33.01
CA GLY A 356 28.91 -27.92 31.89
C GLY A 356 27.45 -27.52 31.60
N THR A 357 27.02 -26.36 32.07
CA THR A 357 25.66 -25.84 31.88
C THR A 357 25.78 -24.68 30.88
N PRO A 358 24.95 -24.62 29.82
CA PRO A 358 25.00 -23.49 28.89
C PRO A 358 24.85 -22.19 29.67
N VAL A 359 25.87 -21.34 29.59
CA VAL A 359 25.91 -20.09 30.38
C VAL A 359 25.08 -19.01 29.69
N LEU A 360 25.02 -19.05 28.36
CA LEU A 360 24.29 -18.07 27.56
C LEU A 360 23.64 -18.72 26.33
N VAL A 361 22.31 -18.68 26.31
CA VAL A 361 21.49 -18.83 25.09
C VAL A 361 20.96 -17.44 24.79
N ALA A 362 21.42 -16.79 23.72
CA ALA A 362 20.86 -15.50 23.37
C ALA A 362 19.39 -15.65 22.95
N GLN A 363 18.54 -14.75 23.45
CA GLN A 363 17.33 -14.39 22.73
C GLN A 363 17.80 -13.76 21.42
N GLY A 364 17.60 -14.43 20.29
CA GLY A 364 18.08 -13.96 18.99
C GLY A 364 17.67 -12.51 18.73
N ASN A 365 18.57 -11.73 18.15
CA ASN A 365 18.38 -10.31 17.84
C ASN A 365 17.20 -10.02 16.88
N MET A 366 16.56 -11.04 16.33
CA MET A 366 15.28 -10.92 15.65
C MET A 366 14.20 -11.51 16.56
N GLY A 367 13.51 -10.64 17.31
CA GLY A 367 12.40 -11.06 18.14
C GLY A 367 11.39 -11.83 17.28
N ARG A 368 10.77 -12.90 17.82
CA ARG A 368 9.71 -13.65 17.11
C ARG A 368 8.63 -12.74 16.51
N ALA A 369 8.41 -11.55 17.08
CA ALA A 369 7.53 -10.51 16.57
C ALA A 369 8.03 -9.84 15.28
N GLU A 370 9.34 -9.68 15.10
CA GLU A 370 9.98 -9.06 13.92
C GLU A 370 10.08 -10.06 12.75
N VAL A 371 10.46 -11.31 13.05
CA VAL A 371 10.36 -12.45 12.12
C VAL A 371 8.91 -12.64 11.66
N LYS A 372 7.93 -12.43 12.55
CA LYS A 372 6.51 -12.50 12.21
C LYS A 372 5.99 -11.27 11.45
N ARG A 373 6.50 -10.06 11.72
CA ARG A 373 6.22 -8.86 10.90
C ARG A 373 6.78 -9.02 9.47
N MET A 374 7.94 -9.65 9.36
CA MET A 374 8.60 -9.97 8.10
C MET A 374 7.84 -11.08 7.35
N LEU A 375 7.63 -12.26 7.92
CA LEU A 375 6.87 -13.34 7.25
C LEU A 375 5.44 -12.94 6.84
N ALA A 376 4.77 -12.12 7.66
CA ALA A 376 3.43 -11.66 7.35
C ALA A 376 3.38 -10.82 6.05
N SER A 377 4.44 -10.12 5.65
CA SER A 377 4.48 -9.33 4.40
C SER A 377 4.58 -10.13 3.12
N HIS A 378 4.64 -11.47 3.19
CA HIS A 378 5.09 -12.25 2.04
C HIS A 378 4.42 -13.63 1.86
N GLU A 379 3.70 -14.18 2.84
CA GLU A 379 2.93 -15.43 2.69
C GLU A 379 1.59 -15.28 1.93
N ALA A 380 1.54 -14.49 0.85
CA ALA A 380 0.39 -14.39 -0.05
C ALA A 380 0.33 -15.49 -1.13
N GLY A 381 1.06 -16.60 -0.97
CA GLY A 381 0.99 -17.72 -1.93
C GLY A 381 1.66 -19.00 -1.46
N ALA A 382 0.88 -19.96 -0.94
CA ALA A 382 0.99 -21.42 -1.13
C ALA A 382 -0.06 -22.15 -0.25
N GLN A 383 -0.86 -23.05 -0.85
CA GLN A 383 -2.03 -23.68 -0.24
C GLN A 383 -1.79 -25.07 0.39
N SER A 384 -2.54 -25.32 1.47
CA SER A 384 -3.26 -26.54 1.91
C SER A 384 -2.55 -27.86 2.23
N ALA A 385 -2.86 -28.42 3.42
CA ALA A 385 -3.56 -29.71 3.56
C ALA A 385 -4.14 -29.89 4.98
N PHE A 386 -5.31 -30.54 5.02
CA PHE A 386 -6.22 -30.76 6.16
C PHE A 386 -5.74 -31.79 7.18
N THR A 387 -6.21 -31.69 8.44
CA THR A 387 -7.07 -32.71 9.10
C THR A 387 -7.68 -32.20 10.43
N ASN A 388 -9.00 -32.36 10.57
CA ASN A 388 -9.78 -32.23 11.83
C ASN A 388 -9.50 -33.41 12.77
N PRO A 389 -9.77 -33.29 14.10
CA PRO A 389 -11.05 -33.83 14.58
C PRO A 389 -11.78 -32.98 15.65
N SER A 390 -13.10 -32.88 15.42
CA SER A 390 -14.17 -33.29 16.34
C SER A 390 -14.46 -32.52 17.63
N ARG A 391 -15.63 -31.85 17.58
CA ARG A 391 -16.53 -31.45 18.67
C ARG A 391 -16.89 -32.60 19.61
N GLY A 392 -17.07 -32.25 20.89
CA GLY A 392 -17.93 -32.95 21.85
C GLY A 392 -18.61 -31.94 22.78
N ASN A 393 -19.93 -31.78 22.62
CA ASN A 393 -20.84 -31.04 23.51
C ASN A 393 -21.25 -31.91 24.71
N ALA A 394 -21.50 -31.28 25.87
CA ALA A 394 -22.64 -31.52 26.79
C ALA A 394 -22.40 -30.70 28.08
N GLU A 395 -23.15 -29.63 28.34
CA GLU A 395 -24.47 -29.59 29.02
C GLU A 395 -24.46 -29.96 30.53
N ASN A 396 -24.37 -28.92 31.36
CA ASN A 396 -25.38 -28.40 32.30
C ASN A 396 -25.83 -29.17 33.58
N SER A 397 -26.23 -28.33 34.56
CA SER A 397 -26.94 -28.56 35.84
C SER A 397 -26.08 -28.99 37.05
N GLY A 398 -26.27 -28.50 38.28
CA GLY A 398 -27.18 -27.51 38.87
C GLY A 398 -27.28 -27.69 40.41
N LYS A 399 -27.47 -26.56 41.13
CA LYS A 399 -28.05 -26.37 42.48
C LYS A 399 -27.20 -26.45 43.78
N GLU A 400 -27.00 -25.23 44.33
CA GLU A 400 -27.24 -24.69 45.69
C GLU A 400 -27.25 -25.58 46.96
N ALA A 401 -26.49 -25.13 47.98
CA ALA A 401 -26.97 -24.98 49.36
C ALA A 401 -26.11 -23.97 50.15
N LYS A 402 -26.76 -23.23 51.07
CA LYS A 402 -26.31 -22.02 51.78
C LYS A 402 -25.38 -22.28 52.99
N GLY A 403 -24.43 -21.35 53.19
CA GLY A 403 -24.31 -20.55 54.42
C GLY A 403 -23.22 -20.89 55.44
N ALA A 404 -22.15 -20.09 55.49
CA ALA A 404 -21.47 -19.66 56.73
C ALA A 404 -20.52 -18.49 56.44
N SER A 405 -20.60 -17.43 57.25
CA SER A 405 -19.80 -16.21 57.20
C SER A 405 -18.32 -16.47 57.53
N VAL A 406 -17.44 -16.06 56.62
CA VAL A 406 -15.97 -16.01 56.81
C VAL A 406 -15.49 -14.61 56.41
N SER A 407 -14.54 -14.08 57.17
CA SER A 407 -13.81 -12.81 57.00
C SER A 407 -13.45 -12.48 55.54
N PRO A 408 -13.28 -11.20 55.14
CA PRO A 408 -13.15 -10.82 53.74
C PRO A 408 -11.81 -11.32 53.17
N ILE A 409 -11.83 -12.52 52.63
CA ILE A 409 -10.91 -12.99 51.61
C ILE A 409 -11.17 -12.08 50.41
N ALA A 410 -10.15 -11.35 49.95
CA ALA A 410 -10.23 -10.59 48.70
C ALA A 410 -10.80 -11.51 47.62
N SER A 411 -12.03 -11.24 47.18
CA SER A 411 -12.70 -12.03 46.17
C SER A 411 -11.87 -11.94 44.89
N LYS A 412 -11.29 -13.07 44.49
CA LYS A 412 -10.62 -13.21 43.19
C LYS A 412 -11.60 -12.78 42.11
N ASP A 413 -11.19 -11.86 41.25
CA ASP A 413 -12.03 -11.39 40.15
C ASP A 413 -12.40 -12.57 39.24
N THR A 414 -13.70 -12.73 38.97
CA THR A 414 -14.24 -13.79 38.10
C THR A 414 -14.88 -13.23 36.84
N ILE A 415 -14.85 -11.91 36.65
CA ILE A 415 -15.49 -11.23 35.52
C ILE A 415 -14.46 -11.16 34.39
N PRO A 416 -14.76 -11.70 33.19
CA PRO A 416 -13.86 -11.55 32.04
C PRO A 416 -13.78 -10.11 31.54
N PRO A 417 -12.65 -9.70 30.93
CA PRO A 417 -12.45 -8.35 30.44
C PRO A 417 -13.41 -8.02 29.28
N VAL A 418 -13.86 -6.76 29.18
CA VAL A 418 -14.61 -6.27 28.02
C VAL A 418 -13.64 -5.88 26.91
N VAL A 419 -13.86 -6.41 25.70
CA VAL A 419 -12.99 -6.15 24.54
C VAL A 419 -13.83 -5.65 23.37
N PHE A 420 -13.34 -4.63 22.69
CA PHE A 420 -13.92 -4.08 21.47
C PHE A 420 -12.82 -3.92 20.41
N SER A 421 -13.16 -4.16 19.15
CA SER A 421 -12.31 -3.82 18.00
C SER A 421 -13.14 -3.15 16.92
N ASP A 422 -12.54 -2.18 16.24
CA ASP A 422 -13.16 -1.51 15.08
C ASP A 422 -13.02 -2.32 13.77
N LEU A 423 -12.39 -3.50 13.83
CA LEU A 423 -12.21 -4.38 12.69
C LEU A 423 -13.53 -5.07 12.30
N LYS A 424 -13.93 -4.92 11.04
CA LYS A 424 -15.11 -5.56 10.46
C LYS A 424 -14.72 -6.36 9.23
N ALA A 425 -15.54 -7.34 8.88
CA ALA A 425 -15.35 -8.10 7.66
C ALA A 425 -15.39 -7.15 6.46
N ALA A 426 -14.38 -7.24 5.60
CA ALA A 426 -14.20 -6.33 4.49
C ALA A 426 -13.37 -6.97 3.38
N ILE A 427 -13.58 -6.49 2.16
CA ILE A 427 -12.65 -6.70 1.06
C ILE A 427 -11.66 -5.54 1.07
N VAL A 428 -10.37 -5.84 1.04
CA VAL A 428 -9.29 -4.83 1.03
C VAL A 428 -8.32 -5.10 -0.10
N HIS A 429 -7.58 -4.08 -0.51
CA HIS A 429 -6.60 -4.18 -1.60
C HIS A 429 -5.16 -4.04 -1.10
N ASP A 430 -4.96 -3.35 0.02
CA ASP A 430 -3.67 -3.25 0.68
C ASP A 430 -3.22 -4.61 1.23
N SER A 431 -1.90 -4.82 1.31
CA SER A 431 -1.31 -6.03 1.88
C SER A 431 -1.46 -6.10 3.40
N THR A 432 -1.92 -5.02 4.05
CA THR A 432 -2.06 -4.90 5.49
C THR A 432 -3.44 -4.38 5.87
N VAL A 433 -3.91 -4.73 7.06
CA VAL A 433 -5.09 -4.13 7.69
C VAL A 433 -4.72 -3.56 9.04
N PHE A 434 -5.14 -2.32 9.27
CA PHE A 434 -4.95 -1.60 10.52
C PHE A 434 -6.27 -1.49 11.28
N PHE A 435 -6.24 -1.69 12.59
CA PHE A 435 -7.43 -1.61 13.44
C PHE A 435 -7.09 -1.27 14.89
N GLY A 436 -8.05 -0.66 15.58
CA GLY A 436 -7.98 -0.37 17.00
C GLY A 436 -8.59 -1.50 17.84
N ILE A 437 -8.05 -1.65 19.05
CA ILE A 437 -8.53 -2.55 20.09
C ILE A 437 -8.65 -1.74 21.38
N HIS A 438 -9.81 -1.85 22.02
CA HIS A 438 -10.06 -1.30 23.35
C HIS A 438 -10.40 -2.45 24.29
N ALA A 439 -9.64 -2.60 25.36
CA ALA A 439 -9.92 -3.57 26.41
C ALA A 439 -10.07 -2.87 27.75
N HIS A 440 -11.08 -3.26 28.52
CA HIS A 440 -11.36 -2.71 29.83
C HIS A 440 -11.70 -3.81 30.82
N ASP A 441 -11.11 -3.70 32.00
CA ASP A 441 -11.39 -4.55 33.14
C ASP A 441 -11.09 -3.81 34.44
N ASP A 442 -11.92 -4.02 35.48
CA ASP A 442 -11.76 -3.34 36.77
C ASP A 442 -10.56 -3.86 37.58
N GLY A 443 -10.25 -5.16 37.47
CA GLY A 443 -9.05 -5.80 37.99
C GLY A 443 -7.80 -5.55 37.13
N GLY A 444 -8.03 -5.26 35.85
CA GLY A 444 -7.06 -4.74 34.89
C GLY A 444 -6.61 -5.79 33.87
N ILE A 445 -6.27 -5.31 32.68
CA ILE A 445 -5.83 -6.15 31.57
C ILE A 445 -4.36 -6.53 31.78
N ALA A 446 -4.04 -7.82 31.69
CA ALA A 446 -2.67 -8.32 31.81
C ALA A 446 -2.04 -8.67 30.46
N ARG A 447 -2.82 -9.25 29.54
CA ARG A 447 -2.33 -9.67 28.21
C ARG A 447 -3.38 -9.42 27.14
N LEU A 448 -2.93 -9.04 25.95
CA LEU A 448 -3.73 -8.94 24.74
C LEU A 448 -3.08 -9.79 23.64
N PHE A 449 -3.90 -10.37 22.78
CA PHE A 449 -3.45 -11.24 21.71
C PHE A 449 -4.14 -10.89 20.39
N VAL A 450 -3.37 -10.94 19.31
CA VAL A 450 -3.89 -10.97 17.93
C VAL A 450 -3.33 -12.19 17.22
N ASN A 451 -4.19 -13.01 16.62
CA ASN A 451 -3.80 -14.26 15.94
C ASN A 451 -2.86 -15.13 16.80
N GLN A 452 -3.24 -15.28 18.07
CA GLN A 452 -2.51 -16.02 19.12
C GLN A 452 -1.15 -15.42 19.51
N GLN A 453 -0.76 -14.26 18.98
CA GLN A 453 0.46 -13.57 19.39
C GLN A 453 0.20 -12.57 20.50
N PRO A 454 0.99 -12.58 21.58
CA PRO A 454 0.88 -11.56 22.60
C PRO A 454 1.30 -10.19 22.07
N LEU A 455 0.56 -9.16 22.43
CA LEU A 455 0.90 -7.76 22.21
C LEU A 455 1.63 -7.21 23.44
N GLU A 456 2.62 -6.35 23.22
CA GLU A 456 3.27 -5.62 24.29
C GLU A 456 2.33 -4.53 24.82
N ILE A 457 1.82 -4.71 26.03
CA ILE A 457 0.92 -3.77 26.69
C ILE A 457 1.43 -3.44 28.09
N ARG A 458 1.16 -2.22 28.54
CA ARG A 458 1.30 -1.88 29.96
C ARG A 458 0.02 -2.31 30.69
N PRO A 459 0.10 -3.19 31.72
CA PRO A 459 -1.10 -3.65 32.40
C PRO A 459 -1.87 -2.52 33.08
N ALA A 460 -3.07 -2.22 32.62
CA ALA A 460 -3.92 -1.13 33.09
C ALA A 460 -5.41 -1.52 33.06
N LYS A 461 -6.25 -0.72 33.74
CA LYS A 461 -7.72 -0.92 33.73
C LYS A 461 -8.35 -0.67 32.36
N HIS A 462 -7.76 0.22 31.59
CA HIS A 462 -8.14 0.51 30.23
C HIS A 462 -6.87 0.40 29.38
N VAL A 463 -6.92 -0.41 28.33
CA VAL A 463 -5.82 -0.55 27.38
C VAL A 463 -6.37 -0.27 25.99
N PHE A 464 -5.81 0.74 25.35
CA PHE A 464 -6.02 1.02 23.95
C PHE A 464 -4.78 0.59 23.17
N PHE A 465 -5.00 -0.04 22.02
CA PHE A 465 -3.90 -0.45 21.16
C PHE A 465 -4.33 -0.41 19.69
N ASN A 466 -3.44 0.07 18.84
CA ASN A 466 -3.59 -0.08 17.40
C ASN A 466 -2.77 -1.28 16.94
N HIS A 467 -3.26 -2.04 15.97
CA HIS A 467 -2.50 -3.16 15.43
C HIS A 467 -2.60 -3.22 13.92
N LEU A 468 -1.51 -3.67 13.30
CA LEU A 468 -1.39 -3.88 11.88
C LEU A 468 -1.15 -5.36 11.64
N VAL A 469 -2.06 -5.99 10.90
CA VAL A 469 -1.98 -7.39 10.49
C VAL A 469 -1.74 -7.43 9.00
N THR A 470 -0.76 -8.19 8.57
CA THR A 470 -0.52 -8.41 7.16
C THR A 470 -1.39 -9.54 6.62
N LEU A 471 -1.75 -9.44 5.35
CA LEU A 471 -2.78 -10.24 4.70
C LEU A 471 -2.20 -11.00 3.49
N SER A 472 -2.47 -12.29 3.48
CA SER A 472 -2.30 -13.15 2.31
C SER A 472 -3.41 -12.86 1.28
N GLU A 473 -3.18 -13.15 0.00
CA GLU A 473 -4.26 -13.04 -1.01
C GLU A 473 -5.43 -13.98 -0.65
N GLY A 474 -6.68 -13.53 -0.82
CA GLY A 474 -7.86 -14.30 -0.43
C GLY A 474 -8.32 -14.04 1.01
N GLU A 475 -8.99 -15.03 1.61
CA GLU A 475 -9.62 -14.90 2.94
C GLU A 475 -8.58 -15.04 4.07
N ASN A 476 -8.49 -14.02 4.91
CA ASN A 476 -7.68 -13.99 6.12
C ASN A 476 -8.60 -13.93 7.34
N THR A 477 -8.20 -14.58 8.44
CA THR A 477 -8.96 -14.54 9.69
C THR A 477 -8.17 -13.80 10.75
N VAL A 478 -8.78 -12.78 11.35
CA VAL A 478 -8.21 -12.03 12.47
C VAL A 478 -8.95 -12.39 13.75
N LEU A 479 -8.19 -12.82 14.75
CA LEU A 479 -8.68 -13.19 16.08
C LEU A 479 -8.08 -12.29 17.14
N VAL A 480 -8.93 -11.69 17.98
CA VAL A 480 -8.51 -10.83 19.09
C VAL A 480 -8.92 -11.48 20.41
N LYS A 481 -8.01 -11.53 21.37
CA LYS A 481 -8.25 -12.08 22.71
C LYS A 481 -7.60 -11.21 23.79
N ALA A 482 -8.26 -10.99 24.91
CA ALA A 482 -7.71 -10.34 26.09
C ALA A 482 -7.77 -11.27 27.31
N VAL A 483 -6.83 -11.09 28.23
CA VAL A 483 -6.76 -11.80 29.50
C VAL A 483 -6.47 -10.79 30.61
N ASP A 484 -7.28 -10.81 31.67
CA ASP A 484 -7.09 -9.97 32.84
C ASP A 484 -5.95 -10.49 33.76
N ARG A 485 -5.75 -9.83 34.91
CA ARG A 485 -4.72 -10.21 35.89
C ARG A 485 -5.02 -11.51 36.65
N GLU A 486 -6.28 -11.90 36.77
CA GLU A 486 -6.70 -13.12 37.48
C GLU A 486 -6.78 -14.35 36.57
N GLY A 487 -6.62 -14.14 35.26
CA GLY A 487 -6.59 -15.15 34.21
C GLY A 487 -7.91 -15.30 33.44
N ASN A 488 -8.94 -14.49 33.71
CA ASN A 488 -10.19 -14.56 32.95
C ASN A 488 -9.96 -14.00 31.54
N GLU A 489 -10.65 -14.58 30.55
CA GLU A 489 -10.38 -14.30 29.14
C GLU A 489 -11.64 -13.98 28.34
N THR A 490 -11.48 -13.06 27.38
CA THR A 490 -12.51 -12.73 26.39
C THR A 490 -11.89 -12.81 25.00
N GLN A 491 -12.54 -13.53 24.11
CA GLN A 491 -12.14 -13.67 22.71
C GLN A 491 -13.26 -13.16 21.80
N LEU A 492 -12.94 -12.26 20.87
CA LEU A 492 -13.88 -11.76 19.88
C LEU A 492 -14.17 -12.81 18.81
N ALA A 493 -15.35 -12.69 18.18
CA ALA A 493 -15.67 -13.49 17.00
C ALA A 493 -14.60 -13.27 15.91
N PRO A 494 -14.14 -14.34 15.22
CA PRO A 494 -13.15 -14.19 14.17
C PRO A 494 -13.67 -13.29 13.05
N VAL A 495 -12.86 -12.31 12.65
CA VAL A 495 -13.21 -11.39 11.56
C VAL A 495 -12.53 -11.83 10.27
N LYS A 496 -13.31 -12.00 9.20
CA LYS A 496 -12.83 -12.40 7.88
C LYS A 496 -12.48 -11.18 7.04
N ILE A 497 -11.23 -11.05 6.63
CA ILE A 497 -10.73 -9.99 5.75
C ILE A 497 -10.31 -10.63 4.43
N THR A 498 -10.93 -10.24 3.33
CA THR A 498 -10.61 -10.79 2.02
C THR A 498 -9.70 -9.82 1.28
N LYS A 499 -8.42 -10.16 1.13
CA LYS A 499 -7.51 -9.40 0.27
C LYS A 499 -7.78 -9.76 -1.19
N LYS A 500 -7.98 -8.74 -2.03
CA LYS A 500 -8.09 -8.89 -3.48
C LYS A 500 -7.19 -7.87 -4.16
N SER A 501 -6.14 -8.36 -4.83
CA SER A 501 -5.32 -7.54 -5.72
C SER A 501 -6.21 -6.93 -6.81
N PHE A 502 -6.13 -5.61 -6.97
CA PHE A 502 -6.94 -4.88 -7.93
C PHE A 502 -6.03 -4.12 -8.90
N TYR A 503 -6.02 -4.56 -10.15
CA TYR A 503 -5.29 -3.89 -11.23
C TYR A 503 -6.23 -2.91 -11.94
N LEU A 504 -5.98 -1.62 -11.75
CA LEU A 504 -6.57 -0.57 -12.56
C LEU A 504 -5.44 0.09 -13.36
N LEU A 505 -5.57 0.04 -14.69
CA LEU A 505 -4.56 0.52 -15.64
C LEU A 505 -4.51 2.07 -15.73
N GLU A 506 -5.43 2.79 -15.10
CA GLU A 506 -5.59 4.23 -15.32
C GLU A 506 -5.81 5.02 -14.01
N THR A 507 -5.13 6.17 -13.91
CA THR A 507 -5.29 7.19 -12.85
C THR A 507 -6.70 7.77 -12.75
N ASP A 508 -7.42 7.71 -13.85
CA ASP A 508 -8.68 8.37 -14.21
C ASP A 508 -9.88 7.77 -13.45
N ALA A 509 -9.72 6.50 -13.07
CA ALA A 509 -10.70 5.73 -12.32
C ALA A 509 -10.59 5.93 -10.81
N ARG A 510 -9.53 6.58 -10.30
CA ARG A 510 -9.38 6.88 -8.88
C ARG A 510 -10.25 8.07 -8.48
N TYR A 511 -10.91 7.97 -7.34
CA TYR A 511 -11.66 9.08 -6.76
C TYR A 511 -10.71 10.25 -6.49
N THR A 512 -10.97 11.36 -7.16
CA THR A 512 -10.11 12.54 -7.08
C THR A 512 -10.49 13.37 -5.87
N VAL A 513 -9.55 13.59 -4.96
CA VAL A 513 -9.80 14.23 -3.65
C VAL A 513 -8.82 15.38 -3.39
N ALA A 514 -9.26 16.37 -2.61
CA ALA A 514 -8.38 17.36 -2.01
C ALA A 514 -8.25 17.08 -0.51
N LEU A 515 -7.03 17.11 0.03
CA LEU A 515 -6.80 17.09 1.49
C LEU A 515 -6.79 18.53 1.99
N LEU A 516 -7.59 18.86 2.99
CA LEU A 516 -7.53 20.18 3.63
C LEU A 516 -6.51 20.22 4.77
N PRO A 517 -5.99 21.41 5.12
CA PRO A 517 -5.18 21.57 6.31
C PRO A 517 -5.94 21.05 7.54
N PHE A 518 -5.24 20.32 8.41
CA PHE A 518 -5.82 19.80 9.64
C PHE A 518 -6.21 20.97 10.56
N ARG A 519 -7.42 20.88 11.12
CA ARG A 519 -7.82 21.74 12.24
C ARG A 519 -7.22 21.20 13.53
N THR A 520 -6.39 22.00 14.17
CA THR A 520 -5.84 21.73 15.50
C THR A 520 -6.59 22.55 16.55
N PHE A 521 -6.90 21.94 17.70
CA PHE A 521 -7.60 22.63 18.81
C PHE A 521 -6.65 23.14 19.90
N ALA A 522 -5.41 22.66 19.95
CA ALA A 522 -4.37 23.12 20.87
C ALA A 522 -3.50 24.21 20.23
N GLU A 523 -3.14 25.24 21.01
CA GLU A 523 -2.19 26.29 20.58
C GLU A 523 -0.74 25.80 20.57
N GLU A 524 -0.40 24.87 21.47
CA GLU A 524 0.87 24.15 21.51
C GLU A 524 0.60 22.66 21.29
N GLY A 525 1.13 22.08 20.21
CA GLY A 525 0.86 20.69 19.84
C GLY A 525 1.45 20.31 18.48
N VAL A 526 1.06 19.14 17.97
CA VAL A 526 1.54 18.66 16.67
C VAL A 526 1.13 19.62 15.55
N ARG A 527 2.13 20.05 14.78
CA ARG A 527 1.94 20.98 13.67
C ARG A 527 1.09 20.37 12.56
N SER A 528 0.08 21.11 12.10
CA SER A 528 -0.79 20.73 10.97
C SER A 528 0.00 20.41 9.69
N GLU A 529 1.18 21.03 9.48
CA GLU A 529 2.07 20.75 8.34
C GLU A 529 2.60 19.31 8.36
N THR A 530 3.00 18.85 9.54
CA THR A 530 3.55 17.50 9.74
C THR A 530 2.48 16.45 9.47
N LEU A 531 1.28 16.62 9.99
CA LEU A 531 0.17 15.67 9.79
C LEU A 531 -0.28 15.62 8.33
N TYR A 532 -0.34 16.79 7.68
CA TYR A 532 -0.65 16.89 6.26
C TYR A 532 0.34 16.10 5.40
N SER A 533 1.65 16.30 5.62
CA SER A 533 2.69 15.59 4.85
C SER A 533 2.72 14.08 5.13
N LEU A 534 2.59 13.67 6.39
CA LEU A 534 2.55 12.25 6.77
C LEU A 534 1.36 11.53 6.14
N LEU A 535 0.17 12.14 6.18
CA LEU A 535 -1.03 11.53 5.62
C LEU A 535 -0.97 11.46 4.08
N LEU A 536 -0.47 12.50 3.39
CA LEU A 536 -0.26 12.43 1.93
C LEU A 536 0.71 11.31 1.55
N ARG A 537 1.83 11.18 2.28
CA ARG A 537 2.79 10.09 2.07
C ARG A 537 2.14 8.72 2.26
N ALA A 538 1.34 8.56 3.33
CA ALA A 538 0.61 7.33 3.62
C ALA A 538 -0.42 6.95 2.53
N PHE A 539 -1.03 7.93 1.87
CA PHE A 539 -1.94 7.66 0.76
C PHE A 539 -1.24 7.41 -0.58
N ASP A 540 0.03 7.82 -0.71
CA ASP A 540 0.87 7.58 -1.88
C ASP A 540 1.46 6.16 -1.93
N GLU A 541 1.24 5.33 -0.90
CA GLU A 541 1.61 3.92 -0.90
C GLU A 541 0.65 3.07 -1.72
N ASP A 542 1.19 2.11 -2.47
CA ASP A 542 0.42 1.22 -3.33
C ASP A 542 -0.37 0.18 -2.52
N PRO A 543 -1.63 -0.14 -2.92
CA PRO A 543 -2.35 0.42 -4.05
C PRO A 543 -2.89 1.84 -3.76
N LYS A 544 -2.67 2.75 -4.71
CA LYS A 544 -3.18 4.13 -4.66
C LYS A 544 -4.68 4.17 -4.93
N ARG A 545 -5.48 4.25 -3.86
CA ARG A 545 -6.95 4.34 -3.92
C ARG A 545 -7.47 5.68 -4.42
N PHE A 546 -6.81 6.77 -4.04
CA PHE A 546 -7.27 8.14 -4.27
C PHE A 546 -6.28 8.89 -5.15
N ASN A 547 -6.80 9.86 -5.91
CA ASN A 547 -5.97 10.81 -6.67
C ASN A 547 -6.01 12.18 -5.99
N PHE A 548 -4.90 12.64 -5.42
CA PHE A 548 -4.85 13.91 -4.69
C PHE A 548 -4.60 15.08 -5.63
N VAL A 549 -5.54 16.03 -5.69
CA VAL A 549 -5.34 17.34 -6.32
C VAL A 549 -4.73 18.32 -5.35
N GLU A 550 -3.96 19.27 -5.88
CA GLU A 550 -3.29 20.34 -5.12
C GLU A 550 -2.54 19.82 -3.88
N ARG A 551 -1.46 19.08 -4.13
CA ARG A 551 -0.60 18.53 -3.07
C ARG A 551 0.22 19.62 -2.36
N ASP A 552 0.35 20.80 -2.97
CA ASP A 552 1.07 21.93 -2.40
C ASP A 552 0.14 22.70 -1.44
N ARG A 553 0.39 22.52 -0.15
CA ARG A 553 -0.40 23.16 0.90
C ARG A 553 -0.41 24.69 0.80
N ALA A 554 0.70 25.32 0.40
CA ALA A 554 0.77 26.77 0.35
C ALA A 554 -0.20 27.34 -0.70
N LYS A 555 -0.31 26.66 -1.85
CA LYS A 555 -1.30 27.00 -2.89
C LYS A 555 -2.72 26.72 -2.42
N LEU A 556 -2.94 25.62 -1.72
CA LEU A 556 -4.25 25.32 -1.15
C LEU A 556 -4.70 26.41 -0.16
N GLU A 557 -3.81 26.87 0.72
CA GLU A 557 -4.08 27.97 1.65
C GLU A 557 -4.37 29.29 0.94
N GLU A 558 -3.66 29.59 -0.14
CA GLU A 558 -3.97 30.73 -0.99
C GLU A 558 -5.41 30.67 -1.51
N ILE A 559 -5.83 29.51 -2.02
CA ILE A 559 -7.20 29.34 -2.54
C ILE A 559 -8.24 29.44 -1.41
N LEU A 560 -7.97 28.84 -0.25
CA LEU A 560 -8.86 28.95 0.92
C LEU A 560 -9.04 30.42 1.35
N ARG A 561 -7.95 31.20 1.34
CA ARG A 561 -7.96 32.64 1.64
C ARG A 561 -8.75 33.42 0.59
N GLU A 562 -8.57 33.13 -0.70
CA GLU A 562 -9.33 33.75 -1.80
C GLU A 562 -10.83 33.50 -1.68
N GLN A 563 -11.22 32.26 -1.34
CA GLN A 563 -12.62 31.88 -1.12
C GLN A 563 -13.17 32.38 0.23
N LYS A 564 -12.36 33.10 1.02
CA LYS A 564 -12.70 33.64 2.36
C LYS A 564 -13.16 32.57 3.34
N ILE A 565 -12.54 31.40 3.28
CA ILE A 565 -12.88 30.27 4.15
C ILE A 565 -12.00 30.33 5.39
N ALA A 566 -12.64 30.50 6.55
CA ALA A 566 -11.95 30.50 7.82
C ALA A 566 -11.58 29.07 8.25
N ASN A 567 -10.53 28.93 9.07
CA ASN A 567 -10.13 27.62 9.64
C ASN A 567 -11.26 26.93 10.43
N THR A 568 -12.17 27.69 11.04
CA THR A 568 -13.34 27.15 11.74
C THR A 568 -14.34 26.47 10.81
N GLU A 569 -14.38 26.86 9.53
CA GLU A 569 -15.26 26.29 8.52
C GLU A 569 -14.68 25.02 7.88
N LEU A 570 -13.39 24.70 8.10
CA LEU A 570 -12.71 23.48 7.62
C LEU A 570 -13.19 22.19 8.33
N THR A 571 -14.34 22.22 8.99
CA THR A 571 -14.99 21.01 9.54
C THR A 571 -16.45 20.89 9.11
N SER A 572 -16.98 21.91 8.43
CA SER A 572 -18.36 21.90 7.91
C SER A 572 -18.40 21.27 6.52
N PRO A 573 -19.27 20.27 6.29
CA PRO A 573 -19.49 19.73 4.95
C PRO A 573 -19.94 20.77 3.92
N ASP A 574 -20.61 21.86 4.33
CA ASP A 574 -21.06 22.93 3.43
C ASP A 574 -19.89 23.70 2.79
N THR A 575 -18.72 23.67 3.43
CA THR A 575 -17.48 24.24 2.90
C THR A 575 -17.02 23.47 1.66
N ALA A 576 -17.39 22.20 1.50
CA ALA A 576 -16.97 21.37 0.38
C ALA A 576 -17.47 21.89 -0.99
N ILE A 577 -18.64 22.53 -1.07
CA ILE A 577 -19.12 23.13 -2.34
C ILE A 577 -18.27 24.35 -2.74
N ARG A 578 -17.89 25.18 -1.75
CA ARG A 578 -17.09 26.39 -2.01
C ARG A 578 -15.68 26.03 -2.43
N VAL A 579 -15.10 25.01 -1.79
CA VAL A 579 -13.74 24.53 -2.07
C VAL A 579 -13.70 23.52 -3.22
N GLY A 580 -14.78 22.82 -3.56
CA GLY A 580 -14.82 21.87 -4.68
C GLY A 580 -14.49 22.49 -6.05
N LYS A 581 -14.46 23.82 -6.14
CA LYS A 581 -13.93 24.58 -7.29
C LYS A 581 -12.40 24.48 -7.42
N ILE A 582 -11.71 23.97 -6.40
CA ILE A 582 -10.28 23.63 -6.46
C ILE A 582 -10.10 22.44 -7.38
N ARG A 583 -9.64 22.73 -8.60
CA ARG A 583 -8.99 21.77 -9.52
C ARG A 583 -9.73 20.44 -9.73
N ALA A 584 -11.06 20.48 -9.83
CA ALA A 584 -11.93 19.33 -10.12
C ALA A 584 -11.89 18.18 -9.08
N ALA A 585 -11.74 18.50 -7.79
CA ALA A 585 -11.90 17.52 -6.71
C ALA A 585 -13.35 16.97 -6.66
N GLU A 586 -13.50 15.66 -6.75
CA GLU A 586 -14.79 14.95 -6.58
C GLU A 586 -15.15 14.78 -5.10
N GLY A 587 -14.15 14.74 -4.23
CA GLY A 587 -14.31 14.66 -2.78
C GLY A 587 -13.29 15.49 -2.01
N MET A 588 -13.55 15.69 -0.73
CA MET A 588 -12.71 16.46 0.16
C MET A 588 -12.46 15.72 1.47
N LEU A 589 -11.20 15.70 1.88
CA LEU A 589 -10.76 15.10 3.13
C LEU A 589 -10.58 16.19 4.18
N PHE A 590 -11.42 16.14 5.21
CA PHE A 590 -11.39 17.05 6.35
C PHE A 590 -10.75 16.37 7.54
N GLY A 591 -9.62 16.90 8.00
CA GLY A 591 -8.86 16.40 9.15
C GLY A 591 -9.04 17.27 10.40
N ALA A 592 -9.26 16.65 11.55
CA ALA A 592 -9.31 17.31 12.85
C ALA A 592 -8.43 16.58 13.86
N VAL A 593 -7.77 17.35 14.73
CA VAL A 593 -6.79 16.84 15.70
C VAL A 593 -7.14 17.34 17.08
N GLU A 594 -7.51 16.40 17.95
CA GLU A 594 -7.74 16.64 19.37
C GLU A 594 -6.54 16.08 20.13
N GLU A 595 -5.79 16.97 20.78
CA GLU A 595 -4.59 16.62 21.53
C GLU A 595 -4.75 17.07 22.99
N ASP A 596 -4.49 16.16 23.94
CA ASP A 596 -4.52 16.44 25.38
C ASP A 596 -3.28 15.85 26.08
N SER A 597 -3.22 15.85 27.41
CA SER A 597 -2.08 15.27 28.15
C SER A 597 -1.96 13.75 27.99
N ASN A 598 -3.03 13.06 27.58
CA ASN A 598 -3.11 11.61 27.54
C ASN A 598 -2.77 11.05 26.16
N GLY A 599 -2.97 11.82 25.09
CA GLY A 599 -2.63 11.37 23.75
C GLY A 599 -3.07 12.33 22.66
N ILE A 600 -3.14 11.77 21.44
CA ILE A 600 -3.60 12.46 20.24
C ILE A 600 -4.68 11.62 19.56
N ASN A 601 -5.79 12.26 19.23
CA ASN A 601 -6.86 11.71 18.41
C ASN A 601 -6.91 12.47 17.07
N VAL A 602 -6.88 11.74 15.96
CA VAL A 602 -6.98 12.32 14.62
C VAL A 602 -8.18 11.72 13.90
N THR A 603 -9.11 12.59 13.52
CA THR A 603 -10.30 12.23 12.74
C THR A 603 -10.15 12.70 11.30
N LEU A 604 -10.57 11.86 10.35
CA LEU A 604 -10.58 12.15 8.92
C LEU A 604 -11.96 11.84 8.33
N ARG A 605 -12.53 12.80 7.60
CA ARG A 605 -13.83 12.68 6.94
C ARG A 605 -13.71 12.88 5.44
N LEU A 606 -14.25 11.96 4.66
CA LEU A 606 -14.41 12.11 3.22
C LEU A 606 -15.80 12.65 2.92
N VAL A 607 -15.87 13.79 2.24
CA VAL A 607 -17.12 14.48 1.88
C VAL A 607 -17.20 14.62 0.36
N ASP A 608 -18.34 14.27 -0.23
CA ASP A 608 -18.59 14.45 -1.66
C ASP A 608 -18.87 15.92 -1.97
N THR A 609 -18.18 16.49 -2.97
CA THR A 609 -18.28 17.93 -3.28
C THR A 609 -19.57 18.32 -4.00
N GLU A 610 -20.24 17.37 -4.66
CA GLU A 610 -21.48 17.60 -5.39
C GLU A 610 -22.70 17.57 -4.47
N THR A 611 -22.66 16.73 -3.43
CA THR A 611 -23.81 16.44 -2.56
C THR A 611 -23.65 16.87 -1.11
N THR A 612 -22.46 17.33 -0.70
CA THR A 612 -22.04 17.60 0.69
C THR A 612 -22.21 16.44 1.67
N GLN A 613 -22.49 15.24 1.16
CA GLN A 613 -22.66 14.06 1.98
C GLN A 613 -21.30 13.59 2.52
N VAL A 614 -21.23 13.32 3.83
CA VAL A 614 -20.10 12.60 4.44
C VAL A 614 -20.18 11.14 4.00
N LEU A 615 -19.25 10.71 3.16
CA LEU A 615 -19.17 9.34 2.66
C LEU A 615 -18.52 8.40 3.67
N VAL A 616 -17.44 8.86 4.34
CA VAL A 616 -16.66 8.08 5.32
C VAL A 616 -16.19 8.97 6.46
N ASN A 617 -16.13 8.40 7.66
CA ASN A 617 -15.55 9.00 8.86
C ASN A 617 -14.68 7.97 9.59
N THR A 618 -13.41 8.29 9.75
CA THR A 618 -12.42 7.41 10.39
C THR A 618 -11.63 8.18 11.44
N ASP A 619 -11.22 7.49 12.50
CA ASP A 619 -10.42 8.04 13.58
C ASP A 619 -9.28 7.09 13.96
N ILE A 620 -8.23 7.68 14.52
CA ILE A 620 -7.15 6.98 15.21
C ILE A 620 -6.84 7.71 16.51
N TYR A 621 -6.45 6.96 17.52
CA TYR A 621 -5.96 7.50 18.79
C TYR A 621 -4.57 6.91 19.07
N GLY A 622 -3.75 7.61 19.85
CA GLY A 622 -2.50 7.08 20.37
C GLY A 622 -1.95 7.91 21.53
N GLU A 623 -1.38 7.24 22.53
CA GLU A 623 -0.79 7.89 23.71
C GLU A 623 0.63 8.42 23.41
N ASP A 624 1.40 7.70 22.58
CA ASP A 624 2.74 8.14 22.16
C ASP A 624 2.64 9.20 21.06
N LYS A 625 3.20 10.37 21.33
CA LYS A 625 3.22 11.52 20.41
C LYS A 625 4.54 11.65 19.66
N SER A 626 5.42 10.65 19.73
CA SER A 626 6.67 10.61 18.97
C SER A 626 6.41 10.72 17.46
N ALA A 627 7.37 11.30 16.73
CA ALA A 627 7.23 11.45 15.28
C ALA A 627 7.08 10.10 14.55
N GLU A 628 7.76 9.06 15.04
CA GLU A 628 7.68 7.70 14.51
C GLU A 628 6.27 7.11 14.71
N ASN A 629 5.72 7.22 15.92
CA ASN A 629 4.36 6.73 16.18
C ASN A 629 3.31 7.52 15.41
N LEU A 630 3.45 8.85 15.30
CA LEU A 630 2.57 9.68 14.48
C LEU A 630 2.57 9.26 13.01
N ALA A 631 3.74 8.97 12.43
CA ALA A 631 3.83 8.46 11.07
C ALA A 631 3.08 7.12 10.91
N TRP A 632 3.24 6.22 11.87
CA TRP A 632 2.56 4.93 11.89
C TRP A 632 1.04 5.06 12.07
N LEU A 633 0.57 5.96 12.95
CA LEU A 633 -0.85 6.27 13.12
C LEU A 633 -1.47 6.87 11.84
N MET A 634 -0.77 7.77 11.15
CA MET A 634 -1.24 8.35 9.88
C MET A 634 -1.30 7.31 8.76
N HIS A 635 -0.34 6.39 8.71
CA HIS A 635 -0.41 5.23 7.83
C HIS A 635 -1.63 4.34 8.16
N GLY A 636 -1.86 4.04 9.44
CA GLY A 636 -3.06 3.32 9.87
C GLY A 636 -4.38 4.01 9.53
N LEU A 637 -4.44 5.34 9.66
CA LEU A 637 -5.60 6.16 9.29
C LEU A 637 -5.88 6.09 7.79
N SER A 638 -4.84 6.11 6.94
CA SER A 638 -5.00 5.95 5.49
C SER A 638 -5.58 4.57 5.15
N LEU A 639 -5.09 3.50 5.78
CA LEU A 639 -5.62 2.14 5.60
C LEU A 639 -7.08 2.01 6.05
N LYS A 640 -7.45 2.59 7.19
CA LYS A 640 -8.86 2.63 7.65
C LYS A 640 -9.75 3.35 6.62
N MET A 641 -9.28 4.47 6.05
CA MET A 641 -10.01 5.22 5.02
C MET A 641 -10.17 4.41 3.73
N LYS A 642 -9.09 3.79 3.22
CA LYS A 642 -9.13 2.91 2.04
C LYS A 642 -10.09 1.73 2.25
N ARG A 643 -10.10 1.13 3.44
CA ARG A 643 -11.03 0.03 3.79
C ARG A 643 -12.49 0.45 3.83
N GLN A 644 -12.79 1.64 4.33
CA GLN A 644 -14.18 2.13 4.42
C GLN A 644 -14.69 2.73 3.11
N TYR A 645 -13.80 3.20 2.23
CA TYR A 645 -14.14 3.62 0.87
C TYR A 645 -13.36 2.78 -0.16
N PRO A 646 -13.63 1.47 -0.25
CA PRO A 646 -12.85 0.58 -1.11
C PRO A 646 -13.19 0.79 -2.59
N MET A 647 -12.48 0.08 -3.44
CA MET A 647 -12.75 0.03 -4.87
C MET A 647 -13.47 -1.28 -5.18
N VAL A 648 -14.69 -1.18 -5.66
CA VAL A 648 -15.57 -2.33 -5.86
C VAL A 648 -15.91 -2.46 -7.33
N GLN A 649 -15.58 -3.61 -7.90
CA GLN A 649 -16.02 -4.02 -9.23
C GLN A 649 -17.22 -4.97 -9.12
N GLY A 650 -18.23 -4.74 -9.95
CA GLY A 650 -19.33 -5.68 -10.16
C GLY A 650 -19.83 -5.64 -11.61
N SER A 651 -20.61 -6.64 -11.98
CA SER A 651 -21.31 -6.75 -13.25
C SER A 651 -22.73 -6.18 -13.14
N ILE A 652 -23.17 -5.54 -14.22
CA ILE A 652 -24.53 -5.02 -14.35
C ILE A 652 -25.48 -6.19 -14.63
N ILE A 653 -26.37 -6.48 -13.68
CA ILE A 653 -27.30 -7.62 -13.74
C ILE A 653 -28.66 -7.24 -14.35
N ARG A 654 -29.03 -5.97 -14.29
CA ARG A 654 -30.30 -5.45 -14.79
C ARG A 654 -30.20 -3.95 -15.08
N VAL A 655 -30.73 -3.50 -16.21
CA VAL A 655 -30.94 -2.08 -16.53
C VAL A 655 -32.42 -1.76 -16.32
N SER A 656 -32.75 -0.67 -15.64
CA SER A 656 -34.13 -0.28 -15.36
C SER A 656 -34.28 1.23 -15.20
N GLY A 657 -35.22 1.82 -15.94
CA GLY A 657 -35.48 3.27 -15.90
C GLY A 657 -34.26 4.07 -16.34
N ASN A 658 -33.78 4.97 -15.48
CA ASN A 658 -32.58 5.79 -15.69
C ASN A 658 -31.34 5.26 -14.95
N GLY A 659 -31.28 3.95 -14.67
CA GLY A 659 -30.24 3.36 -13.85
C GLY A 659 -30.05 1.85 -14.10
N PHE A 660 -29.24 1.23 -13.24
CA PHE A 660 -28.92 -0.19 -13.34
C PHE A 660 -28.58 -0.79 -11.96
N HIS A 661 -28.75 -2.11 -11.86
CA HIS A 661 -28.36 -2.91 -10.71
C HIS A 661 -27.01 -3.56 -10.94
N VAL A 662 -26.15 -3.51 -9.92
CA VAL A 662 -24.82 -4.15 -9.89
C VAL A 662 -24.84 -5.28 -8.87
N ASN A 663 -24.20 -6.41 -9.16
CA ASN A 663 -24.02 -7.54 -8.22
C ASN A 663 -22.91 -7.27 -7.18
N ALA A 664 -22.86 -6.05 -6.67
CA ALA A 664 -22.00 -5.67 -5.57
C ALA A 664 -22.79 -4.74 -4.64
N GLY A 665 -22.75 -5.03 -3.34
CA GLY A 665 -23.51 -4.32 -2.31
C GLY A 665 -22.67 -3.98 -1.09
N ALA A 666 -23.33 -3.79 0.05
CA ALA A 666 -22.70 -3.42 1.32
C ALA A 666 -21.65 -4.44 1.79
N THR A 667 -21.83 -5.73 1.51
CA THR A 667 -20.87 -6.79 1.87
C THR A 667 -19.53 -6.64 1.15
N SER A 668 -19.55 -6.04 -0.05
CA SER A 668 -18.36 -5.69 -0.83
C SER A 668 -17.82 -4.29 -0.52
N GLY A 669 -18.47 -3.53 0.37
CA GLY A 669 -18.08 -2.16 0.73
C GLY A 669 -18.71 -1.05 -0.12
N VAL A 670 -19.74 -1.34 -0.91
CA VAL A 670 -20.46 -0.31 -1.69
C VAL A 670 -21.27 0.59 -0.74
N LEU A 671 -21.14 1.90 -0.90
CA LEU A 671 -21.86 2.91 -0.12
C LEU A 671 -22.81 3.73 -0.99
N VAL A 672 -23.91 4.20 -0.40
CA VAL A 672 -24.76 5.23 -1.01
C VAL A 672 -23.92 6.48 -1.25
N GLY A 673 -24.08 7.07 -2.44
CA GLY A 673 -23.30 8.23 -2.86
C GLY A 673 -22.05 7.89 -3.66
N MET A 674 -21.54 6.65 -3.67
CA MET A 674 -20.38 6.29 -4.49
C MET A 674 -20.65 6.53 -5.99
N LYS A 675 -19.67 7.12 -6.67
CA LYS A 675 -19.67 7.24 -8.14
C LYS A 675 -19.22 5.93 -8.76
N LEU A 676 -19.80 5.57 -9.91
CA LEU A 676 -19.44 4.42 -10.71
C LEU A 676 -18.97 4.86 -12.09
N LEU A 677 -17.89 4.23 -12.55
CA LEU A 677 -17.53 4.15 -13.96
C LEU A 677 -18.03 2.84 -14.53
N THR A 678 -18.37 2.86 -15.82
CA THR A 678 -18.90 1.70 -16.52
C THR A 678 -17.99 1.31 -17.66
N PHE A 679 -17.80 0.02 -17.85
CA PHE A 679 -16.91 -0.56 -18.84
C PHE A 679 -17.56 -1.73 -19.57
N ARG A 680 -17.13 -1.99 -20.78
CA ARG A 680 -17.44 -3.21 -21.52
C ARG A 680 -16.18 -4.01 -21.73
N GLU A 681 -16.25 -5.30 -21.41
CA GLU A 681 -15.19 -6.22 -21.78
C GLU A 681 -15.28 -6.54 -23.27
N VAL A 682 -14.21 -6.23 -24.01
CA VAL A 682 -14.05 -6.52 -25.43
C VAL A 682 -12.88 -7.47 -25.59
N LYS A 683 -13.10 -8.60 -26.27
CA LYS A 683 -12.03 -9.56 -26.57
C LYS A 683 -11.33 -9.15 -27.85
N GLU A 684 -10.03 -8.86 -27.76
CA GLU A 684 -9.14 -8.69 -28.91
C GLU A 684 -8.08 -9.80 -28.87
N GLY A 685 -8.31 -10.88 -29.63
CA GLY A 685 -7.48 -12.08 -29.56
C GLY A 685 -7.58 -12.78 -28.20
N ASP A 686 -6.43 -13.02 -27.55
CA ASP A 686 -6.34 -13.61 -26.20
C ASP A 686 -6.44 -12.57 -25.07
N VAL A 687 -6.58 -11.28 -25.40
CA VAL A 687 -6.64 -10.18 -24.43
C VAL A 687 -8.08 -9.71 -24.24
N VAL A 688 -8.46 -9.47 -22.97
CA VAL A 688 -9.73 -8.85 -22.61
C VAL A 688 -9.47 -7.38 -22.27
N LEU A 689 -9.91 -6.48 -23.15
CA LEU A 689 -9.87 -5.03 -22.92
C LEU A 689 -11.11 -4.58 -22.17
N LYS A 690 -10.96 -3.57 -21.29
CA LYS A 690 -12.09 -2.90 -20.62
C LYS A 690 -12.30 -1.54 -21.27
N GLU A 691 -13.21 -1.45 -22.22
CA GLU A 691 -13.55 -0.18 -22.88
C GLU A 691 -14.48 0.66 -22.00
N PRO A 692 -14.16 1.93 -21.69
CA PRO A 692 -15.07 2.80 -20.93
C PRO A 692 -16.34 3.11 -21.74
N LEU A 693 -17.48 3.13 -21.07
CA LEU A 693 -18.79 3.41 -21.67
C LEU A 693 -19.25 4.87 -21.51
N ASP A 694 -18.39 5.73 -20.94
CA ASP A 694 -18.62 7.16 -20.70
C ASP A 694 -19.92 7.51 -19.96
N ALA A 695 -20.43 6.56 -19.17
CA ALA A 695 -21.58 6.79 -18.30
C ALA A 695 -21.12 6.81 -16.84
N VAL A 696 -21.24 8.00 -16.23
CA VAL A 696 -21.06 8.18 -14.79
C VAL A 696 -22.41 7.95 -14.11
N ALA A 697 -22.43 7.04 -13.15
CA ALA A 697 -23.60 6.77 -12.33
C ALA A 697 -23.27 6.97 -10.85
N ARG A 698 -24.31 7.09 -10.00
CA ARG A 698 -24.17 7.23 -8.56
C ARG A 698 -25.04 6.19 -7.86
N ILE A 699 -24.49 5.54 -6.84
CA ILE A 699 -25.23 4.60 -6.00
C ILE A 699 -26.29 5.38 -5.21
N VAL A 700 -27.55 4.98 -5.34
CA VAL A 700 -28.67 5.59 -4.59
C VAL A 700 -29.31 4.61 -3.61
N GLN A 701 -29.08 3.31 -3.78
CA GLN A 701 -29.56 2.27 -2.88
C GLN A 701 -28.55 1.11 -2.82
N VAL A 702 -28.35 0.58 -1.62
CA VAL A 702 -27.45 -0.54 -1.35
C VAL A 702 -28.23 -1.62 -0.59
N GLN A 703 -28.08 -2.87 -1.02
CA GLN A 703 -28.48 -4.10 -0.33
C GLN A 703 -27.20 -4.89 0.04
N PRO A 704 -27.27 -6.01 0.79
CA PRO A 704 -26.07 -6.77 1.13
C PRO A 704 -25.20 -7.12 -0.08
N ASP A 705 -25.77 -7.76 -1.11
CA ASP A 705 -24.98 -8.28 -2.25
C ASP A 705 -25.25 -7.55 -3.57
N THR A 706 -26.16 -6.58 -3.58
CA THR A 706 -26.49 -5.79 -4.78
C THR A 706 -26.62 -4.31 -4.46
N SER A 707 -26.52 -3.48 -5.49
CA SER A 707 -26.78 -2.05 -5.39
C SER A 707 -27.51 -1.54 -6.63
N PHE A 708 -28.18 -0.40 -6.49
CA PHE A 708 -28.81 0.30 -7.61
C PHE A 708 -28.15 1.67 -7.80
N ALA A 709 -27.71 1.92 -9.02
CA ALA A 709 -27.07 3.14 -9.45
C ALA A 709 -27.95 3.91 -10.42
N ARG A 710 -28.03 5.23 -10.24
CA ARG A 710 -28.73 6.16 -11.14
C ARG A 710 -27.71 6.88 -12.01
N ILE A 711 -27.97 6.99 -13.31
CA ILE A 711 -27.07 7.64 -14.27
C ILE A 711 -27.20 9.16 -14.12
N SER A 712 -26.07 9.86 -14.07
CA SER A 712 -25.98 11.31 -13.83
C SER A 712 -26.14 12.15 -15.11
N THR A 713 -25.77 11.59 -16.27
CA THR A 713 -25.74 12.26 -17.59
C THR A 713 -26.67 11.59 -18.61
N LYS A 714 -27.02 12.30 -19.70
CA LYS A 714 -27.83 11.73 -20.80
C LYS A 714 -26.99 10.69 -21.57
N GLY A 715 -27.07 9.41 -21.17
CA GLY A 715 -26.30 8.31 -21.78
C GLY A 715 -26.92 6.92 -21.64
N THR A 716 -28.24 6.84 -21.38
CA THR A 716 -28.94 5.58 -21.06
C THR A 716 -28.88 4.51 -22.17
N GLY A 717 -28.60 4.89 -23.42
CA GLY A 717 -28.64 3.97 -24.57
C GLY A 717 -27.47 3.00 -24.71
N LYS A 718 -26.35 3.21 -23.99
CA LYS A 718 -25.10 2.43 -24.21
C LYS A 718 -24.86 1.27 -23.23
N ILE A 719 -25.50 1.29 -22.05
CA ILE A 719 -25.28 0.29 -20.98
C ILE A 719 -26.17 -0.94 -21.21
N LYS A 720 -25.57 -2.12 -21.10
CA LYS A 720 -26.21 -3.42 -21.26
C LYS A 720 -25.97 -4.30 -20.03
N LYS A 721 -26.76 -5.37 -19.92
CA LYS A 721 -26.48 -6.45 -18.96
C LYS A 721 -25.09 -7.03 -19.27
N GLN A 722 -24.36 -7.45 -18.24
CA GLN A 722 -22.98 -7.96 -18.26
C GLN A 722 -21.88 -6.91 -18.45
N ASP A 723 -22.21 -5.66 -18.78
CA ASP A 723 -21.23 -4.58 -18.67
C ASP A 723 -20.74 -4.47 -17.21
N LEU A 724 -19.51 -4.02 -17.01
CA LEU A 724 -18.90 -3.85 -15.70
C LEU A 724 -19.18 -2.46 -15.15
N ALA A 725 -19.28 -2.37 -13.82
CA ALA A 725 -19.31 -1.14 -13.07
C ALA A 725 -18.24 -1.18 -11.97
N ILE A 726 -17.46 -0.12 -11.85
CA ILE A 726 -16.39 0.02 -10.86
C ILE A 726 -16.62 1.31 -10.09
N THR A 727 -16.57 1.25 -8.76
CA THR A 727 -16.65 2.47 -7.91
C THR A 727 -15.40 3.32 -8.11
N LYS A 728 -15.58 4.62 -8.34
CA LYS A 728 -14.47 5.57 -8.39
C LYS A 728 -13.79 5.68 -7.05
#